data_AF-A0A963RJS0-F1
#
_entry.id   AF-A0A963RJS0-F1
#
_cell.length_a   1.000
_cell.length_b   1.000
_cell.length_c   1.000
_cell.angle_alpha   90.00
_cell.angle_beta   90.00
_cell.angle_gamma   90.00
#
_symmetry.space_group_name_H-M   'P 1'
#
loop_
_entity.id
_entity.type
_entity.pdbx_description
1 polymer ?
#
loop_
_entity_poly.entity_id
_entity_poly.type
_entity_poly.pdbx_seq_one_letter_code
_entity_poly.pdbx_strand_id
1 'polypeptide(L)'
;MNTRTIASLSLAGGSSILAMAVALAVTAGLPDEARAETCLLDRNNDGVISAADDDGGASDNGDDTNLACGARAETSAFQATAIGADATAGWHGTAIGNGARAEYDLLFTNVGAVAVGNDALALSAGVSVGANSDANYYGTALGTGALSATSAAALGYYAAALGSGSIALGRAGTTMSATEAIAAGTNACASGNRAIAIGGDFTDTGELVTDCGLNGSAGAYASGDRSIALGADARARGTSAMALGYLSDASAGAIALGSGSLASGSNSMALGGGTQATASGSVAIGRSTFATGASALSVGNIAGAAGENAVALGYFSRAAADRAIAIGGEAQAQGINTITIGAAVDNNQANSILIGSDGVDGDLIGARVNGENAVVIGNDAVGGDDFTTALGSGSNAGGYGATSLGSYSVASGDMATASGTGAEATTDDATAIGSYARASGLHATALGSETRANGEGSIAIGNQTGATGFAAIALGAEAVANGGQAITLGGTAQGDGAVSIGGYASAIGTNAVALGLGTQAGELATALGSSAQAQGANSIAIGATSSAGGASSAAIGSLASAAQANGTALGFYAQAFGEASTALGSGSAALGFDSLAGGADAVASSNGAVALGARSSALGELSLALGSRAVAQAQNSVAIGSSSVANRANTVSFGDTGAERQLTNVAAGEQATDAVNLAQLEVVAASAQDAASNAATALSQSGTALAQSGTALSTANQALAAANAAAGGIAGAQADAASALAAASAASARSLAAFAVS
;
A
#
# COMPACT_ATOMS: atom_id res chain seq x y z
N MET A 1 -23.62 -7.96 39.95
CA MET A 1 -24.66 -7.30 40.76
C MET A 1 -25.93 -7.17 39.92
N ASN A 2 -27.07 -7.48 40.54
CA ASN A 2 -28.46 -7.20 40.14
C ASN A 2 -29.15 -8.01 39.02
N THR A 3 -29.63 -9.19 39.43
CA THR A 3 -31.03 -9.69 39.46
C THR A 3 -32.20 -8.90 38.84
N ARG A 4 -33.17 -9.71 38.33
CA ARG A 4 -34.62 -9.50 38.01
C ARG A 4 -34.88 -8.89 36.63
N THR A 5 -35.76 -9.41 35.76
CA THR A 5 -37.09 -10.02 35.98
C THR A 5 -37.52 -10.79 34.71
N ILE A 6 -38.08 -11.99 34.85
CA ILE A 6 -38.79 -12.69 33.77
C ILE A 6 -40.29 -12.51 34.02
N ALA A 7 -40.99 -11.88 33.10
CA ALA A 7 -42.44 -11.94 32.97
C ALA A 7 -42.85 -11.65 31.51
N SER A 8 -43.31 -12.71 30.85
CA SER A 8 -44.44 -12.77 29.91
C SER A 8 -44.82 -11.53 29.08
N LEU A 9 -44.76 -11.67 27.75
CA LEU A 9 -45.83 -11.15 26.90
C LEU A 9 -45.90 -11.90 25.55
N SER A 10 -46.86 -12.80 25.46
CA SER A 10 -47.34 -13.42 24.23
C SER A 10 -48.44 -12.56 23.64
N LEU A 11 -48.29 -12.12 22.39
CA LEU A 11 -49.40 -11.67 21.54
C LEU A 11 -49.43 -12.49 20.26
N ALA A 12 -50.32 -13.48 20.25
CA ALA A 12 -50.93 -14.01 19.04
C ALA A 12 -52.39 -13.57 19.06
N GLY A 13 -52.84 -12.93 17.99
CA GLY A 13 -54.23 -12.53 17.81
C GLY A 13 -54.56 -12.48 16.33
N GLY A 14 -55.69 -13.09 15.96
CA GLY A 14 -56.31 -12.89 14.65
C GLY A 14 -57.00 -14.11 14.04
N SER A 15 -58.10 -14.55 14.67
CA SER A 15 -59.44 -14.81 14.06
C SER A 15 -59.53 -15.57 12.72
N SER A 16 -60.41 -16.54 12.48
CA SER A 16 -61.63 -17.01 13.14
C SER A 16 -62.25 -18.04 12.18
N ILE A 17 -62.85 -19.14 12.66
CA ILE A 17 -64.14 -19.67 12.17
C ILE A 17 -64.65 -20.69 13.19
N LEU A 18 -65.90 -20.46 13.57
CA LEU A 18 -66.77 -21.18 14.48
C LEU A 18 -67.01 -22.61 14.01
N ALA A 19 -66.78 -23.61 14.86
CA ALA A 19 -67.54 -24.85 14.85
C ALA A 19 -67.63 -25.38 16.29
N MET A 20 -68.71 -25.00 16.95
CA MET A 20 -69.12 -25.48 18.26
C MET A 20 -69.51 -26.96 18.13
N ALA A 21 -68.68 -27.86 18.64
CA ALA A 21 -69.08 -29.23 18.95
C ALA A 21 -69.73 -29.23 20.34
N VAL A 22 -71.05 -29.36 20.38
CA VAL A 22 -71.78 -29.73 21.60
C VAL A 22 -72.06 -31.23 21.50
N ALA A 23 -71.28 -32.01 22.25
CA ALA A 23 -71.68 -33.34 22.65
C ALA A 23 -72.67 -33.18 23.82
N LEU A 24 -73.93 -33.54 23.60
CA LEU A 24 -74.90 -33.75 24.66
C LEU A 24 -75.49 -35.14 24.51
N ALA A 25 -75.32 -35.92 25.57
CA ALA A 25 -75.88 -37.25 25.73
C ALA A 25 -77.40 -37.23 25.51
N VAL A 26 -77.87 -38.05 24.57
CA VAL A 26 -79.26 -38.49 24.54
C VAL A 26 -79.26 -39.96 24.88
N THR A 27 -79.68 -40.19 26.12
CA THR A 27 -80.19 -41.43 26.67
C THR A 27 -81.19 -42.09 25.73
N ALA A 28 -81.06 -43.41 25.61
CA ALA A 28 -82.02 -44.33 25.03
C ALA A 28 -83.47 -43.93 25.36
N GLY A 29 -84.14 -43.35 24.36
CA GLY A 29 -85.58 -43.25 24.26
C GLY A 29 -85.97 -44.02 23.02
N LEU A 30 -86.48 -45.23 23.21
CA LEU A 30 -87.15 -46.03 22.19
C LEU A 30 -88.21 -45.16 21.50
N PRO A 31 -88.19 -44.97 20.17
CA PRO A 31 -89.39 -44.66 19.42
C PRO A 31 -90.14 -45.96 19.17
N ASP A 32 -91.45 -45.88 19.41
CA ASP A 32 -92.46 -46.93 19.34
C ASP A 32 -92.42 -47.79 18.07
N GLU A 33 -92.94 -49.02 18.20
CA GLU A 33 -93.30 -49.93 17.11
C GLU A 33 -94.00 -49.16 15.97
N ALA A 34 -93.34 -49.04 14.82
CA ALA A 34 -93.98 -48.68 13.58
C ALA A 34 -94.91 -49.83 13.19
N ARG A 35 -96.17 -49.71 13.57
CA ARG A 35 -97.28 -50.49 13.05
C ARG A 35 -97.47 -50.16 11.56
N ALA A 36 -98.13 -51.07 10.85
CA ALA A 36 -98.21 -51.16 9.39
C ALA A 36 -98.99 -50.01 8.69
N GLU A 37 -98.99 -48.79 9.22
CA GLU A 37 -99.77 -47.68 8.67
C GLU A 37 -98.96 -46.68 7.83
N THR A 38 -97.73 -46.98 7.40
CA THR A 38 -96.92 -46.03 6.58
C THR A 38 -96.27 -46.61 5.33
N CYS A 39 -96.79 -47.72 4.80
CA CYS A 39 -96.52 -48.17 3.44
C CYS A 39 -97.85 -48.42 2.70
N LEU A 40 -98.35 -47.40 2.01
CA LEU A 40 -99.31 -47.39 0.89
C LEU A 40 -100.04 -48.70 0.48
N LEU A 41 -100.79 -49.40 1.34
CA LEU A 41 -101.45 -50.66 0.94
C LEU A 41 -102.86 -50.93 1.53
N ASP A 42 -103.58 -49.92 2.04
CA ASP A 42 -105.04 -50.02 2.32
C ASP A 42 -105.83 -49.25 1.24
N ARG A 43 -106.30 -49.94 0.19
CA ARG A 43 -106.97 -49.31 -0.96
C ARG A 43 -108.47 -49.05 -0.76
N ASN A 44 -109.12 -49.66 0.23
CA ASN A 44 -110.57 -49.49 0.46
C ASN A 44 -110.89 -48.83 1.83
N ASN A 45 -109.87 -48.52 2.63
CA ASN A 45 -109.92 -47.78 3.89
C ASN A 45 -110.90 -48.39 4.90
N ASP A 46 -110.88 -49.72 5.01
CA ASP A 46 -111.77 -50.47 5.91
C ASP A 46 -111.07 -51.00 7.18
N GLY A 47 -109.73 -50.90 7.25
CA GLY A 47 -108.95 -51.29 8.43
C GLY A 47 -108.99 -52.79 8.76
N VAL A 48 -109.35 -53.65 7.80
CA VAL A 48 -109.38 -55.12 7.97
C VAL A 48 -108.60 -55.79 6.84
N ILE A 49 -107.51 -56.46 7.20
CA ILE A 49 -106.64 -57.20 6.26
C ILE A 49 -107.46 -58.27 5.50
N SER A 50 -107.54 -58.13 4.18
CA SER A 50 -108.30 -58.98 3.26
C SER A 50 -107.47 -59.35 2.03
N ALA A 51 -108.00 -60.23 1.16
CA ALA A 51 -107.33 -60.61 -0.10
C ALA A 51 -107.18 -59.46 -1.12
N ALA A 52 -107.54 -58.23 -0.76
CA ALA A 52 -107.29 -57.02 -1.52
C ALA A 52 -106.05 -56.22 -1.05
N ASP A 53 -105.38 -56.67 0.03
CA ASP A 53 -104.24 -56.01 0.70
C ASP A 53 -102.97 -56.89 0.57
N ASP A 54 -101.84 -56.34 0.12
CA ASP A 54 -100.61 -57.06 -0.26
C ASP A 54 -99.33 -56.60 0.49
N ASP A 55 -99.23 -56.82 1.81
CA ASP A 55 -98.06 -56.42 2.63
C ASP A 55 -97.31 -57.61 3.29
N GLY A 56 -97.05 -58.66 2.51
CA GLY A 56 -96.46 -59.92 2.98
C GLY A 56 -95.10 -59.82 3.70
N GLY A 57 -95.09 -60.17 4.98
CA GLY A 57 -93.87 -60.43 5.74
C GLY A 57 -93.10 -61.66 5.24
N ALA A 58 -91.79 -61.49 5.07
CA ALA A 58 -90.70 -62.48 5.12
C ALA A 58 -90.70 -63.71 4.17
N SER A 59 -89.76 -63.66 3.21
CA SER A 59 -89.22 -64.69 2.30
C SER A 59 -90.08 -65.10 1.09
N ASP A 60 -89.53 -64.90 -0.12
CA ASP A 60 -90.16 -65.21 -1.41
C ASP A 60 -89.88 -66.64 -1.89
N ASN A 61 -90.75 -67.61 -1.57
CA ASN A 61 -90.71 -68.93 -2.23
C ASN A 61 -91.24 -68.92 -3.68
N GLY A 62 -90.91 -67.88 -4.46
CA GLY A 62 -90.86 -67.98 -5.93
C GLY A 62 -92.01 -67.43 -6.78
N ASP A 63 -93.02 -66.73 -6.25
CA ASP A 63 -94.21 -66.34 -7.06
C ASP A 63 -94.63 -64.85 -7.05
N ASP A 64 -93.92 -63.93 -6.38
CA ASP A 64 -94.18 -62.48 -6.48
C ASP A 64 -92.88 -61.69 -6.65
N THR A 65 -92.68 -61.08 -7.82
CA THR A 65 -91.32 -60.91 -8.36
C THR A 65 -90.57 -59.64 -7.96
N ASN A 66 -91.12 -58.71 -7.17
CA ASN A 66 -90.53 -57.36 -7.11
C ASN A 66 -90.29 -56.73 -5.73
N LEU A 67 -90.94 -57.12 -4.61
CA LEU A 67 -90.80 -56.41 -3.33
C LEU A 67 -91.11 -57.25 -2.07
N ALA A 68 -90.18 -57.33 -1.10
CA ALA A 68 -90.34 -57.87 0.25
C ALA A 68 -90.05 -56.77 1.30
N CYS A 69 -90.87 -56.60 2.33
CA CYS A 69 -90.71 -55.49 3.31
C CYS A 69 -90.79 -56.00 4.76
N GLY A 70 -89.94 -55.50 5.67
CA GLY A 70 -89.80 -55.91 7.07
C GLY A 70 -88.34 -56.11 7.52
N ALA A 71 -88.08 -56.11 8.83
CA ALA A 71 -86.75 -56.41 9.37
C ALA A 71 -86.34 -57.86 9.03
N ARG A 72 -85.13 -58.06 8.49
CA ARG A 72 -84.59 -59.31 7.92
C ARG A 72 -85.36 -59.85 6.72
N ALA A 73 -85.97 -58.97 5.91
CA ALA A 73 -86.56 -59.38 4.65
C ALA A 73 -85.48 -59.97 3.73
N GLU A 74 -85.68 -61.21 3.25
CA GLU A 74 -84.78 -61.88 2.30
C GLU A 74 -85.49 -62.10 0.97
N THR A 75 -84.85 -61.74 -0.15
CA THR A 75 -85.30 -62.11 -1.50
C THR A 75 -84.23 -62.88 -2.24
N SER A 76 -84.62 -63.90 -2.99
CA SER A 76 -83.71 -64.70 -3.82
C SER A 76 -83.94 -64.52 -5.33
N ALA A 77 -85.04 -63.86 -5.71
CA ALA A 77 -85.45 -63.65 -7.09
C ALA A 77 -84.62 -62.57 -7.83
N PHE A 78 -84.51 -62.75 -9.16
CA PHE A 78 -83.82 -61.83 -10.06
C PHE A 78 -84.56 -60.47 -10.14
N GLN A 79 -83.90 -59.36 -9.77
CA GLN A 79 -84.46 -58.00 -9.73
C GLN A 79 -85.47 -57.67 -8.61
N ALA A 80 -85.61 -58.50 -7.57
CA ALA A 80 -86.53 -58.22 -6.46
C ALA A 80 -85.96 -57.25 -5.41
N THR A 81 -86.82 -56.49 -4.71
CA THR A 81 -86.41 -55.47 -3.72
C THR A 81 -86.76 -55.89 -2.28
N ALA A 82 -85.80 -56.00 -1.36
CA ALA A 82 -86.03 -56.22 0.08
C ALA A 82 -85.97 -54.87 0.85
N ILE A 83 -86.91 -54.53 1.73
CA ILE A 83 -86.95 -53.24 2.46
C ILE A 83 -87.11 -53.46 3.98
N GLY A 84 -86.08 -53.21 4.78
CA GLY A 84 -86.11 -53.23 6.25
C GLY A 84 -84.73 -53.48 6.88
N ALA A 85 -84.61 -53.36 8.21
CA ALA A 85 -83.32 -53.54 8.90
C ALA A 85 -82.78 -54.97 8.78
N ASP A 86 -81.49 -55.18 8.49
CA ASP A 86 -80.85 -56.48 8.20
C ASP A 86 -81.43 -57.24 6.98
N ALA A 87 -82.05 -56.56 6.00
CA ALA A 87 -82.58 -57.20 4.80
C ALA A 87 -81.48 -57.75 3.86
N THR A 88 -81.71 -58.90 3.20
CA THR A 88 -80.76 -59.54 2.28
C THR A 88 -81.38 -59.71 0.88
N ALA A 89 -80.67 -59.33 -0.18
CA ALA A 89 -81.14 -59.53 -1.56
C ALA A 89 -80.21 -60.46 -2.36
N GLY A 90 -80.81 -61.32 -3.18
CA GLY A 90 -80.16 -62.26 -4.09
C GLY A 90 -79.73 -61.64 -5.43
N TRP A 91 -79.52 -62.49 -6.45
CA TRP A 91 -78.97 -62.10 -7.76
C TRP A 91 -79.72 -60.91 -8.40
N HIS A 92 -79.03 -59.81 -8.69
CA HIS A 92 -79.60 -58.59 -9.30
C HIS A 92 -80.73 -57.89 -8.50
N GLY A 93 -80.94 -58.24 -7.22
CA GLY A 93 -81.95 -57.62 -6.34
C GLY A 93 -81.47 -56.35 -5.60
N THR A 94 -82.39 -55.66 -4.92
CA THR A 94 -82.14 -54.41 -4.17
C THR A 94 -82.53 -54.55 -2.69
N ALA A 95 -81.62 -54.45 -1.72
CA ALA A 95 -81.94 -54.42 -0.28
C ALA A 95 -81.88 -52.98 0.27
N ILE A 96 -82.86 -52.54 1.07
CA ILE A 96 -83.00 -51.16 1.57
C ILE A 96 -83.26 -51.17 3.09
N GLY A 97 -82.30 -50.76 3.91
CA GLY A 97 -82.46 -50.65 5.38
C GLY A 97 -81.15 -50.71 6.17
N ASN A 98 -81.20 -50.43 7.48
CA ASN A 98 -80.03 -50.46 8.36
C ASN A 98 -79.49 -51.90 8.52
N GLY A 99 -78.25 -52.20 8.09
CA GLY A 99 -77.66 -53.55 8.16
C GLY A 99 -77.85 -54.45 6.93
N ALA A 100 -78.39 -53.92 5.82
CA ALA A 100 -78.70 -54.69 4.61
C ALA A 100 -77.47 -55.35 3.91
N ARG A 101 -77.64 -56.54 3.31
CA ARG A 101 -76.58 -57.36 2.69
C ARG A 101 -76.94 -57.85 1.27
N ALA A 102 -75.94 -58.02 0.40
CA ALA A 102 -76.10 -58.65 -0.92
C ALA A 102 -75.16 -59.86 -1.03
N GLU A 103 -75.65 -61.01 -1.51
CA GLU A 103 -74.83 -62.22 -1.70
C GLU A 103 -74.05 -62.21 -3.02
N TYR A 104 -72.81 -62.71 -3.00
CA TYR A 104 -71.88 -62.76 -4.15
C TYR A 104 -71.57 -64.22 -4.53
N ASP A 105 -71.68 -64.58 -5.82
CA ASP A 105 -71.20 -65.85 -6.37
C ASP A 105 -69.98 -65.63 -7.29
N LEU A 106 -68.89 -66.38 -7.04
CA LEU A 106 -67.54 -66.16 -7.58
C LEU A 106 -67.36 -66.60 -9.05
N LEU A 107 -68.43 -67.00 -9.76
CA LEU A 107 -68.35 -67.67 -11.06
C LEU A 107 -68.76 -66.83 -12.28
N PHE A 108 -69.32 -65.61 -12.10
CA PHE A 108 -69.74 -64.75 -13.22
C PHE A 108 -69.28 -63.29 -13.05
N THR A 109 -68.64 -62.75 -14.10
CA THR A 109 -68.01 -61.42 -14.13
C THR A 109 -68.98 -60.26 -14.40
N ASN A 110 -70.28 -60.41 -14.14
CA ASN A 110 -71.28 -59.35 -14.26
C ASN A 110 -72.44 -59.61 -13.28
N VAL A 111 -72.42 -58.95 -12.13
CA VAL A 111 -73.50 -59.02 -11.13
C VAL A 111 -73.74 -57.62 -10.58
N GLY A 112 -75.00 -57.14 -10.58
CA GLY A 112 -75.38 -55.84 -10.03
C GLY A 112 -76.46 -55.97 -8.96
N ALA A 113 -76.08 -56.30 -7.73
CA ALA A 113 -77.00 -56.25 -6.57
C ALA A 113 -76.76 -54.94 -5.78
N VAL A 114 -77.85 -54.30 -5.31
CA VAL A 114 -77.86 -52.99 -4.63
C VAL A 114 -78.18 -53.18 -3.15
N ALA A 115 -77.36 -52.69 -2.21
CA ALA A 115 -77.74 -52.57 -0.80
C ALA A 115 -77.66 -51.11 -0.31
N VAL A 116 -78.77 -50.51 0.13
CA VAL A 116 -78.89 -49.11 0.59
C VAL A 116 -79.15 -49.05 2.09
N GLY A 117 -78.21 -48.53 2.89
CA GLY A 117 -78.38 -48.33 4.34
C GLY A 117 -77.86 -46.97 4.84
N ASN A 118 -78.14 -46.65 6.10
CA ASN A 118 -77.79 -45.34 6.71
C ASN A 118 -76.27 -45.03 6.74
N ASP A 119 -75.39 -46.03 6.59
CA ASP A 119 -73.93 -45.85 6.71
C ASP A 119 -73.07 -46.42 5.54
N ALA A 120 -73.65 -47.09 4.52
CA ALA A 120 -72.92 -47.51 3.30
C ALA A 120 -73.85 -48.02 2.17
N LEU A 121 -73.39 -47.91 0.91
CA LEU A 121 -74.00 -48.46 -0.32
C LEU A 121 -73.02 -49.45 -0.98
N ALA A 122 -73.40 -50.72 -1.19
CA ALA A 122 -72.52 -51.77 -1.77
C ALA A 122 -73.03 -52.30 -3.13
N LEU A 123 -72.31 -51.90 -4.20
CA LEU A 123 -72.24 -52.30 -5.63
C LEU A 123 -71.23 -53.37 -6.09
N SER A 124 -71.64 -54.49 -6.69
CA SER A 124 -70.73 -55.42 -7.42
C SER A 124 -70.48 -55.08 -8.90
N ALA A 125 -71.25 -54.16 -9.50
CA ALA A 125 -71.03 -53.58 -10.82
C ALA A 125 -71.50 -52.12 -10.79
N GLY A 126 -70.70 -51.19 -11.33
CA GLY A 126 -71.04 -49.77 -11.59
C GLY A 126 -72.05 -49.10 -10.64
N VAL A 127 -71.61 -48.30 -9.67
CA VAL A 127 -72.54 -47.60 -8.75
C VAL A 127 -72.92 -46.24 -9.33
N SER A 128 -74.18 -45.99 -9.72
CA SER A 128 -74.66 -44.65 -10.12
C SER A 128 -75.83 -44.18 -9.25
N VAL A 129 -75.67 -43.10 -8.47
CA VAL A 129 -76.73 -42.56 -7.60
C VAL A 129 -76.85 -41.05 -7.78
N GLY A 130 -77.96 -40.59 -8.35
CA GLY A 130 -78.24 -39.18 -8.62
C GLY A 130 -78.81 -38.96 -10.02
N ALA A 131 -79.58 -37.88 -10.23
CA ALA A 131 -80.16 -37.58 -11.54
C ALA A 131 -79.06 -37.39 -12.61
N ASN A 132 -79.20 -38.04 -13.77
CA ASN A 132 -78.27 -37.96 -14.90
C ASN A 132 -76.82 -38.40 -14.57
N SER A 133 -76.67 -39.42 -13.72
CA SER A 133 -75.38 -40.06 -13.41
C SER A 133 -75.18 -41.35 -14.21
N ASP A 134 -73.94 -41.64 -14.61
CA ASP A 134 -73.56 -42.83 -15.39
C ASP A 134 -72.21 -43.38 -14.92
N ALA A 135 -72.11 -44.70 -14.73
CA ALA A 135 -70.90 -45.38 -14.28
C ALA A 135 -70.61 -46.60 -15.17
N ASN A 136 -69.42 -46.63 -15.76
CA ASN A 136 -68.93 -47.77 -16.52
C ASN A 136 -68.38 -48.89 -15.60
N TYR A 137 -67.89 -49.98 -16.20
CA TYR A 137 -67.46 -51.20 -15.53
C TYR A 137 -66.52 -50.97 -14.31
N TYR A 138 -66.91 -51.46 -13.12
CA TYR A 138 -66.24 -51.21 -11.82
C TYR A 138 -66.08 -49.73 -11.40
N GLY A 139 -66.81 -48.80 -12.01
CA GLY A 139 -66.82 -47.39 -11.64
C GLY A 139 -67.84 -47.06 -10.54
N THR A 140 -67.65 -45.91 -9.89
CA THR A 140 -68.59 -45.29 -8.95
C THR A 140 -68.91 -43.87 -9.41
N ALA A 141 -70.18 -43.49 -9.46
CA ALA A 141 -70.73 -42.19 -9.83
C ALA A 141 -71.82 -41.77 -8.83
N LEU A 142 -71.49 -40.95 -7.84
CA LEU A 142 -72.41 -40.54 -6.77
C LEU A 142 -72.64 -39.02 -6.81
N GLY A 143 -73.85 -38.60 -7.15
CA GLY A 143 -74.25 -37.19 -7.28
C GLY A 143 -74.94 -36.92 -8.62
N THR A 144 -75.69 -35.82 -8.70
CA THR A 144 -76.37 -35.44 -9.94
C THR A 144 -75.38 -35.07 -11.04
N GLY A 145 -75.48 -35.66 -12.23
CA GLY A 145 -74.57 -35.38 -13.36
C GLY A 145 -73.21 -36.10 -13.30
N ALA A 146 -73.01 -37.02 -12.34
CA ALA A 146 -71.72 -37.68 -12.16
C ALA A 146 -71.44 -38.73 -13.25
N LEU A 147 -70.26 -38.71 -13.87
CA LEU A 147 -69.86 -39.60 -14.96
C LEU A 147 -68.60 -40.38 -14.57
N SER A 148 -68.59 -41.69 -14.67
CA SER A 148 -67.43 -42.52 -14.29
C SER A 148 -67.04 -43.53 -15.37
N ALA A 149 -65.76 -43.60 -15.70
CA ALA A 149 -65.16 -44.59 -16.59
C ALA A 149 -64.82 -45.90 -15.85
N THR A 150 -64.13 -46.81 -16.54
CA THR A 150 -63.76 -48.11 -15.97
C THR A 150 -62.86 -47.97 -14.74
N SER A 151 -63.25 -48.59 -13.63
CA SER A 151 -62.53 -48.56 -12.34
C SER A 151 -62.29 -47.15 -11.79
N ALA A 152 -63.13 -46.16 -12.15
CA ALA A 152 -63.00 -44.77 -11.73
C ALA A 152 -64.04 -44.39 -10.66
N ALA A 153 -63.83 -43.29 -9.95
CA ALA A 153 -64.75 -42.81 -8.91
C ALA A 153 -65.08 -41.32 -9.10
N ALA A 154 -66.30 -41.01 -9.53
CA ALA A 154 -66.88 -39.68 -9.60
C ALA A 154 -67.84 -39.46 -8.43
N LEU A 155 -67.57 -38.52 -7.51
CA LEU A 155 -68.44 -38.20 -6.38
C LEU A 155 -68.69 -36.69 -6.27
N GLY A 156 -69.91 -36.24 -6.51
CA GLY A 156 -70.36 -34.86 -6.37
C GLY A 156 -71.25 -34.39 -7.53
N TYR A 157 -71.58 -33.09 -7.53
CA TYR A 157 -72.45 -32.46 -8.54
C TYR A 157 -71.68 -32.29 -9.85
N TYR A 158 -72.06 -32.99 -10.93
CA TYR A 158 -71.40 -32.98 -12.25
C TYR A 158 -69.91 -33.39 -12.24
N ALA A 159 -69.48 -34.23 -11.30
CA ALA A 159 -68.12 -34.77 -11.30
C ALA A 159 -67.93 -35.77 -12.45
N ALA A 160 -66.84 -35.67 -13.23
CA ALA A 160 -66.58 -36.55 -14.37
C ALA A 160 -65.21 -37.23 -14.25
N ALA A 161 -65.19 -38.53 -13.95
CA ALA A 161 -64.01 -39.36 -13.89
C ALA A 161 -63.85 -40.18 -15.19
N LEU A 162 -63.36 -39.55 -16.29
CA LEU A 162 -63.45 -40.14 -17.64
C LEU A 162 -62.26 -41.03 -18.03
N GLY A 163 -61.19 -41.06 -17.24
CA GLY A 163 -60.05 -41.96 -17.45
C GLY A 163 -60.09 -43.22 -16.59
N SER A 164 -59.41 -44.29 -17.00
CA SER A 164 -59.38 -45.54 -16.22
C SER A 164 -58.64 -45.34 -14.89
N GLY A 165 -59.21 -45.82 -13.79
CA GLY A 165 -58.60 -45.68 -12.45
C GLY A 165 -58.57 -44.25 -11.90
N SER A 166 -59.32 -43.33 -12.50
CA SER A 166 -59.34 -41.91 -12.11
C SER A 166 -60.32 -41.64 -10.96
N ILE A 167 -60.13 -40.52 -10.26
CA ILE A 167 -60.98 -40.08 -9.16
C ILE A 167 -61.38 -38.62 -9.42
N ALA A 168 -62.67 -38.33 -9.50
CA ALA A 168 -63.24 -36.99 -9.58
C ALA A 168 -64.12 -36.72 -8.35
N LEU A 169 -63.83 -35.69 -7.56
CA LEU A 169 -64.56 -35.36 -6.32
C LEU A 169 -65.01 -33.88 -6.32
N GLY A 170 -66.21 -33.59 -5.83
CA GLY A 170 -66.72 -32.22 -5.65
C GLY A 170 -67.63 -31.74 -6.78
N ARG A 171 -67.81 -30.41 -6.89
CA ARG A 171 -68.70 -29.79 -7.88
C ARG A 171 -67.96 -29.55 -9.20
N ALA A 172 -68.36 -30.23 -10.27
CA ALA A 172 -67.73 -30.15 -11.59
C ALA A 172 -66.23 -30.49 -11.59
N GLY A 173 -65.78 -31.36 -10.68
CA GLY A 173 -64.43 -31.94 -10.75
C GLY A 173 -64.32 -32.86 -11.96
N THR A 174 -63.30 -32.70 -12.80
CA THR A 174 -63.17 -33.40 -14.09
C THR A 174 -61.79 -34.06 -14.24
N THR A 175 -61.77 -35.33 -14.64
CA THR A 175 -60.57 -35.99 -15.17
C THR A 175 -60.85 -36.39 -16.62
N MET A 176 -60.04 -35.90 -17.55
CA MET A 176 -60.32 -35.99 -18.99
C MET A 176 -59.48 -37.09 -19.64
N SER A 177 -60.03 -38.30 -19.80
CA SER A 177 -59.34 -39.46 -20.40
C SER A 177 -57.99 -39.84 -19.76
N ALA A 178 -57.64 -39.24 -18.63
CA ALA A 178 -56.37 -39.38 -17.95
C ALA A 178 -56.36 -40.61 -17.04
N THR A 179 -55.41 -41.52 -17.25
CA THR A 179 -55.31 -42.76 -16.46
C THR A 179 -54.75 -42.46 -15.07
N GLU A 180 -55.33 -43.04 -14.03
CA GLU A 180 -54.90 -42.89 -12.62
C GLU A 180 -54.82 -41.42 -12.13
N ALA A 181 -55.62 -40.52 -12.72
CA ALA A 181 -55.63 -39.10 -12.34
C ALA A 181 -56.63 -38.80 -11.21
N ILE A 182 -56.35 -37.76 -10.41
CA ILE A 182 -57.23 -37.30 -9.32
C ILE A 182 -57.59 -35.84 -9.58
N ALA A 183 -58.88 -35.52 -9.64
CA ALA A 183 -59.40 -34.16 -9.62
C ALA A 183 -60.37 -34.00 -8.44
N ALA A 184 -60.10 -33.07 -7.52
CA ALA A 184 -60.93 -32.88 -6.33
C ALA A 184 -61.13 -31.39 -5.99
N GLY A 185 -62.39 -30.97 -5.90
CA GLY A 185 -62.77 -29.58 -5.62
C GLY A 185 -63.71 -29.00 -6.69
N THR A 186 -64.06 -27.73 -6.53
CA THR A 186 -64.94 -27.05 -7.49
C THR A 186 -64.20 -26.72 -8.79
N ASN A 187 -64.67 -27.21 -9.93
CA ASN A 187 -64.03 -27.01 -11.24
C ASN A 187 -62.56 -27.47 -11.31
N ALA A 188 -62.13 -28.39 -10.43
CA ALA A 188 -60.79 -28.98 -10.49
C ALA A 188 -60.67 -29.87 -11.72
N CYS A 189 -59.57 -29.79 -12.45
CA CYS A 189 -59.36 -30.53 -13.69
C CYS A 189 -57.98 -31.23 -13.72
N ALA A 190 -57.98 -32.53 -14.02
CA ALA A 190 -56.76 -33.30 -14.30
C ALA A 190 -56.84 -33.98 -15.68
N SER A 191 -56.00 -33.56 -16.63
CA SER A 191 -55.97 -34.12 -18.00
C SER A 191 -54.69 -34.89 -18.34
N GLY A 192 -53.64 -34.80 -17.51
CA GLY A 192 -52.43 -35.62 -17.64
C GLY A 192 -52.54 -36.97 -16.94
N ASN A 193 -51.87 -38.01 -17.44
CA ASN A 193 -51.85 -39.32 -16.79
C ASN A 193 -51.15 -39.24 -15.43
N ARG A 194 -51.71 -39.86 -14.40
CA ARG A 194 -51.24 -39.76 -13.00
C ARG A 194 -51.14 -38.32 -12.48
N ALA A 195 -51.93 -37.41 -13.03
CA ALA A 195 -51.98 -36.03 -12.57
C ALA A 195 -52.89 -35.90 -11.34
N ILE A 196 -52.56 -34.98 -10.45
CA ILE A 196 -53.33 -34.68 -9.24
C ILE A 196 -53.71 -33.20 -9.27
N ALA A 197 -54.99 -32.88 -9.34
CA ALA A 197 -55.53 -31.53 -9.24
C ALA A 197 -56.48 -31.45 -8.04
N ILE A 198 -56.10 -30.75 -6.96
CA ILE A 198 -56.94 -30.60 -5.77
C ILE A 198 -57.05 -29.12 -5.40
N GLY A 199 -58.24 -28.56 -5.51
CA GLY A 199 -58.48 -27.14 -5.22
C GLY A 199 -59.62 -26.57 -6.08
N GLY A 200 -60.37 -25.63 -5.51
CA GLY A 200 -61.52 -25.02 -6.17
C GLY A 200 -61.18 -23.76 -6.97
N ASP A 201 -62.07 -23.38 -7.89
CA ASP A 201 -62.12 -22.02 -8.45
C ASP A 201 -62.55 -21.02 -7.35
N PHE A 202 -61.75 -19.98 -7.11
CA PHE A 202 -62.06 -18.95 -6.11
C PHE A 202 -63.12 -17.95 -6.60
N THR A 203 -63.32 -17.83 -7.91
CA THR A 203 -64.16 -16.81 -8.54
C THR A 203 -65.59 -17.24 -8.83
N ASP A 204 -65.98 -18.46 -8.45
CA ASP A 204 -67.29 -19.13 -8.68
C ASP A 204 -68.33 -18.23 -9.38
N THR A 205 -68.20 -18.13 -10.70
CA THR A 205 -69.18 -17.43 -11.55
C THR A 205 -70.44 -18.26 -11.77
N GLY A 206 -70.54 -19.44 -11.14
CA GLY A 206 -71.61 -20.40 -11.32
C GLY A 206 -71.54 -21.18 -12.64
N GLU A 207 -70.54 -20.93 -13.49
CA GLU A 207 -70.34 -21.62 -14.77
C GLU A 207 -69.75 -23.02 -14.51
N LEU A 208 -70.48 -24.06 -14.90
CA LEU A 208 -70.00 -25.44 -14.85
C LEU A 208 -69.00 -25.67 -15.98
N VAL A 209 -67.72 -25.77 -15.63
CA VAL A 209 -66.66 -26.12 -16.58
C VAL A 209 -66.49 -27.64 -16.60
N THR A 210 -67.09 -28.29 -17.60
CA THR A 210 -66.99 -29.75 -17.80
C THR A 210 -65.92 -30.16 -18.81
N ASP A 211 -65.34 -29.19 -19.51
CA ASP A 211 -64.22 -29.38 -20.43
C ASP A 211 -62.96 -28.73 -19.82
N CYS A 212 -61.87 -29.50 -19.76
CA CYS A 212 -60.55 -29.06 -19.30
C CYS A 212 -59.87 -28.10 -20.29
N GLY A 213 -60.60 -27.11 -20.80
CA GLY A 213 -60.13 -26.15 -21.79
C GLY A 213 -59.14 -25.14 -21.19
N LEU A 214 -58.09 -24.85 -21.94
CA LEU A 214 -56.99 -23.92 -21.57
C LEU A 214 -57.44 -22.47 -21.28
N ASN A 215 -58.68 -22.11 -21.59
CA ASN A 215 -59.23 -20.74 -21.50
C ASN A 215 -60.42 -20.60 -20.53
N GLY A 216 -60.82 -21.67 -19.84
CA GLY A 216 -61.90 -21.63 -18.84
C GLY A 216 -61.38 -21.29 -17.44
N SER A 217 -62.25 -20.70 -16.62
CA SER A 217 -62.09 -20.51 -15.17
C SER A 217 -62.06 -21.85 -14.43
N ALA A 218 -61.09 -22.70 -14.75
CA ALA A 218 -60.86 -23.95 -14.04
C ALA A 218 -60.14 -23.66 -12.73
N GLY A 219 -60.51 -24.38 -11.66
CA GLY A 219 -59.87 -24.34 -10.36
C GLY A 219 -58.45 -24.91 -10.42
N ALA A 220 -58.11 -25.85 -9.54
CA ALA A 220 -56.83 -26.56 -9.70
C ALA A 220 -56.77 -27.27 -11.07
N TYR A 221 -55.70 -27.07 -11.85
CA TYR A 221 -55.55 -27.56 -13.21
C TYR A 221 -54.21 -28.28 -13.41
N ALA A 222 -54.25 -29.59 -13.64
CA ALA A 222 -53.06 -30.43 -13.85
C ALA A 222 -53.11 -31.13 -15.22
N SER A 223 -52.43 -30.58 -16.23
CA SER A 223 -52.46 -31.10 -17.60
C SER A 223 -51.24 -31.91 -18.01
N GLY A 224 -50.14 -31.82 -17.26
CA GLY A 224 -48.96 -32.62 -17.54
C GLY A 224 -49.06 -34.03 -16.99
N ASP A 225 -48.44 -35.01 -17.66
CA ASP A 225 -48.27 -36.35 -17.09
C ASP A 225 -47.47 -36.28 -15.78
N ARG A 226 -47.92 -36.99 -14.73
CA ARG A 226 -47.34 -36.97 -13.38
C ARG A 226 -47.25 -35.57 -12.75
N SER A 227 -48.14 -34.66 -13.15
CA SER A 227 -48.17 -33.30 -12.60
C SER A 227 -49.04 -33.20 -11.34
N ILE A 228 -48.75 -32.23 -10.47
CA ILE A 228 -49.45 -32.02 -9.21
C ILE A 228 -49.83 -30.54 -9.13
N ALA A 229 -51.13 -30.23 -9.13
CA ALA A 229 -51.71 -28.92 -8.86
C ALA A 229 -52.54 -28.98 -7.57
N LEU A 230 -52.15 -28.23 -6.54
CA LEU A 230 -52.79 -28.24 -5.23
C LEU A 230 -53.04 -26.79 -4.76
N GLY A 231 -54.29 -26.44 -4.48
CA GLY A 231 -54.70 -25.07 -4.13
C GLY A 231 -55.62 -24.45 -5.17
N ALA A 232 -56.35 -23.42 -4.76
CA ALA A 232 -57.30 -22.74 -5.66
C ALA A 232 -56.57 -22.10 -6.84
N ASP A 233 -57.05 -22.37 -8.06
CA ASP A 233 -56.49 -21.89 -9.32
C ASP A 233 -55.00 -22.24 -9.56
N ALA A 234 -54.47 -23.27 -8.87
CA ALA A 234 -53.11 -23.78 -9.08
C ALA A 234 -53.00 -24.49 -10.45
N ARG A 235 -51.93 -24.27 -11.21
CA ARG A 235 -51.77 -24.74 -12.59
C ARG A 235 -50.45 -25.48 -12.79
N ALA A 236 -50.51 -26.79 -13.03
CA ALA A 236 -49.36 -27.62 -13.37
C ALA A 236 -49.47 -28.10 -14.83
N ARG A 237 -48.86 -27.36 -15.76
CA ARG A 237 -49.15 -27.49 -17.20
C ARG A 237 -48.30 -28.50 -17.96
N GLY A 238 -47.08 -28.76 -17.49
CA GLY A 238 -46.13 -29.65 -18.17
C GLY A 238 -45.88 -30.96 -17.42
N THR A 239 -45.28 -31.93 -18.11
CA THR A 239 -44.91 -33.23 -17.52
C THR A 239 -44.07 -33.02 -16.25
N SER A 240 -44.43 -33.73 -15.18
CA SER A 240 -43.77 -33.66 -13.86
C SER A 240 -43.74 -32.26 -13.22
N ALA A 241 -44.63 -31.35 -13.62
CA ALA A 241 -44.80 -30.05 -12.99
C ALA A 241 -45.44 -30.17 -11.61
N MET A 242 -45.04 -29.34 -10.65
CA MET A 242 -45.66 -29.24 -9.33
C MET A 242 -46.03 -27.79 -9.03
N ALA A 243 -47.32 -27.50 -8.89
CA ALA A 243 -47.86 -26.20 -8.47
C ALA A 243 -48.65 -26.39 -7.16
N LEU A 244 -48.16 -25.83 -6.05
CA LEU A 244 -48.80 -25.93 -4.74
C LEU A 244 -48.98 -24.54 -4.12
N GLY A 245 -50.22 -24.09 -4.00
CA GLY A 245 -50.62 -22.78 -3.46
C GLY A 245 -51.63 -22.07 -4.36
N TYR A 246 -52.35 -21.09 -3.78
CA TYR A 246 -53.29 -20.24 -4.51
C TYR A 246 -52.62 -19.56 -5.72
N LEU A 247 -53.18 -19.68 -6.92
CA LEU A 247 -52.63 -19.10 -8.17
C LEU A 247 -51.17 -19.50 -8.47
N SER A 248 -50.69 -20.63 -7.95
CA SER A 248 -49.36 -21.13 -8.32
C SER A 248 -49.36 -21.67 -9.76
N ASP A 249 -48.27 -21.51 -10.50
CA ASP A 249 -48.19 -21.89 -11.92
C ASP A 249 -46.82 -22.51 -12.25
N ALA A 250 -46.83 -23.77 -12.70
CA ALA A 250 -45.64 -24.54 -13.02
C ALA A 250 -45.69 -25.12 -14.46
N SER A 251 -44.62 -24.89 -15.21
CA SER A 251 -44.37 -25.46 -16.54
C SER A 251 -43.65 -26.81 -16.47
N ALA A 252 -43.13 -27.33 -17.60
CA ALA A 252 -42.54 -28.67 -17.68
C ALA A 252 -41.34 -28.87 -16.73
N GLY A 253 -41.42 -29.91 -15.90
CA GLY A 253 -40.40 -30.23 -14.88
C GLY A 253 -40.18 -29.15 -13.82
N ALA A 254 -41.05 -28.14 -13.74
CA ALA A 254 -40.90 -27.00 -12.85
C ALA A 254 -41.63 -27.20 -11.52
N ILE A 255 -41.18 -26.50 -10.48
CA ILE A 255 -41.78 -26.53 -9.14
C ILE A 255 -42.15 -25.11 -8.73
N ALA A 256 -43.45 -24.84 -8.56
CA ALA A 256 -44.00 -23.61 -8.00
C ALA A 256 -44.66 -23.94 -6.64
N LEU A 257 -44.11 -23.42 -5.55
CA LEU A 257 -44.60 -23.65 -4.20
C LEU A 257 -44.84 -22.31 -3.49
N GLY A 258 -46.09 -21.96 -3.22
CA GLY A 258 -46.49 -20.74 -2.53
C GLY A 258 -47.54 -19.95 -3.32
N SER A 259 -48.26 -19.08 -2.61
CA SER A 259 -49.31 -18.23 -3.20
C SER A 259 -48.74 -17.31 -4.29
N GLY A 260 -49.27 -17.40 -5.51
CA GLY A 260 -48.83 -16.62 -6.68
C GLY A 260 -47.41 -16.92 -7.17
N SER A 261 -46.83 -18.08 -6.81
CA SER A 261 -45.53 -18.51 -7.33
C SER A 261 -45.63 -18.92 -8.80
N LEU A 262 -44.68 -18.47 -9.63
CA LEU A 262 -44.65 -18.70 -11.07
C LEU A 262 -43.32 -19.33 -11.48
N ALA A 263 -43.34 -20.61 -11.84
CA ALA A 263 -42.22 -21.36 -12.39
C ALA A 263 -42.50 -21.69 -13.88
N SER A 264 -42.32 -20.71 -14.77
CA SER A 264 -42.63 -20.84 -16.20
C SER A 264 -41.46 -21.32 -17.07
N GLY A 265 -40.23 -21.25 -16.56
CA GLY A 265 -39.08 -21.85 -17.23
C GLY A 265 -39.10 -23.37 -17.16
N SER A 266 -38.57 -24.06 -18.18
CA SER A 266 -38.32 -25.51 -18.09
C SER A 266 -37.40 -25.82 -16.92
N ASN A 267 -37.73 -26.82 -16.10
CA ASN A 267 -36.93 -27.23 -14.94
C ASN A 267 -36.64 -26.09 -13.94
N SER A 268 -37.49 -25.07 -13.89
CA SER A 268 -37.33 -23.94 -12.96
C SER A 268 -37.94 -24.24 -11.59
N MET A 269 -37.51 -23.51 -10.57
CA MET A 269 -38.05 -23.63 -9.21
C MET A 269 -38.41 -22.26 -8.65
N ALA A 270 -39.68 -22.04 -8.31
CA ALA A 270 -40.19 -20.85 -7.63
C ALA A 270 -40.75 -21.24 -6.25
N LEU A 271 -40.04 -20.90 -5.17
CA LEU A 271 -40.38 -21.28 -3.81
C LEU A 271 -40.66 -20.05 -2.94
N GLY A 272 -41.93 -19.85 -2.63
CA GLY A 272 -42.48 -18.85 -1.73
C GLY A 272 -43.39 -17.83 -2.43
N GLY A 273 -44.04 -16.97 -1.66
CA GLY A 273 -45.14 -16.13 -2.14
C GLY A 273 -44.70 -15.10 -3.19
N GLY A 274 -45.38 -15.09 -4.35
CA GLY A 274 -45.14 -14.15 -5.46
C GLY A 274 -43.78 -14.28 -6.14
N THR A 275 -43.08 -15.40 -5.95
CA THR A 275 -41.77 -15.66 -6.57
C THR A 275 -41.91 -16.01 -8.05
N GLN A 276 -40.93 -15.63 -8.87
CA GLN A 276 -40.98 -15.79 -10.33
C GLN A 276 -39.67 -16.38 -10.85
N ALA A 277 -39.70 -17.62 -11.32
CA ALA A 277 -38.62 -18.30 -12.02
C ALA A 277 -39.06 -18.55 -13.48
N THR A 278 -38.74 -17.61 -14.37
CA THR A 278 -39.34 -17.57 -15.73
C THR A 278 -38.44 -18.10 -16.83
N ALA A 279 -37.14 -18.25 -16.56
CA ALA A 279 -36.19 -18.78 -17.52
C ALA A 279 -35.82 -20.24 -17.23
N SER A 280 -35.31 -20.94 -18.25
CA SER A 280 -34.91 -22.35 -18.14
C SER A 280 -33.86 -22.56 -17.04
N GLY A 281 -34.07 -23.54 -16.16
CA GLY A 281 -33.16 -23.88 -15.06
C GLY A 281 -33.02 -22.81 -13.98
N SER A 282 -33.83 -21.75 -14.01
CA SER A 282 -33.77 -20.68 -13.02
C SER A 282 -34.37 -21.09 -11.67
N VAL A 283 -33.85 -20.52 -10.59
CA VAL A 283 -34.26 -20.83 -9.21
C VAL A 283 -34.54 -19.54 -8.46
N ALA A 284 -35.78 -19.33 -8.01
CA ALA A 284 -36.23 -18.21 -7.22
C ALA A 284 -36.76 -18.70 -5.86
N ILE A 285 -36.17 -18.25 -4.75
CA ILE A 285 -36.54 -18.69 -3.39
C ILE A 285 -36.76 -17.48 -2.48
N GLY A 286 -37.88 -17.44 -1.76
CA GLY A 286 -38.21 -16.43 -0.75
C GLY A 286 -39.53 -15.73 -1.02
N ARG A 287 -39.58 -14.40 -0.92
CA ARG A 287 -40.82 -13.63 -1.15
C ARG A 287 -40.60 -12.61 -2.25
N SER A 288 -41.45 -12.65 -3.27
CA SER A 288 -41.43 -11.72 -4.41
C SER A 288 -40.07 -11.64 -5.10
N THR A 289 -39.34 -12.75 -5.20
CA THR A 289 -38.04 -12.83 -5.90
C THR A 289 -38.22 -13.11 -7.39
N PHE A 290 -37.23 -12.72 -8.18
CA PHE A 290 -37.24 -12.83 -9.64
C PHE A 290 -35.95 -13.51 -10.11
N ALA A 291 -36.07 -14.65 -10.78
CA ALA A 291 -35.01 -15.31 -11.51
C ALA A 291 -35.44 -15.40 -12.99
N THR A 292 -35.00 -14.41 -13.77
CA THR A 292 -35.47 -14.21 -15.17
C THR A 292 -34.39 -14.47 -16.21
N GLY A 293 -33.14 -14.65 -15.79
CA GLY A 293 -32.05 -15.14 -16.64
C GLY A 293 -31.97 -16.68 -16.62
N ALA A 294 -31.49 -17.28 -17.70
CA ALA A 294 -31.31 -18.74 -17.77
C ALA A 294 -30.26 -19.20 -16.74
N SER A 295 -30.56 -20.31 -16.05
CA SER A 295 -29.73 -20.84 -14.95
C SER A 295 -29.45 -19.83 -13.82
N ALA A 296 -30.24 -18.75 -13.70
CA ALA A 296 -30.05 -17.75 -12.66
C ALA A 296 -30.56 -18.24 -11.29
N LEU A 297 -29.90 -17.80 -10.23
CA LEU A 297 -30.27 -18.09 -8.85
C LEU A 297 -30.63 -16.79 -8.11
N SER A 298 -31.86 -16.69 -7.60
CA SER A 298 -32.34 -15.56 -6.81
C SER A 298 -32.90 -16.04 -5.48
N VAL A 299 -32.33 -15.57 -4.37
CA VAL A 299 -32.70 -16.00 -3.01
C VAL A 299 -32.84 -14.80 -2.09
N GLY A 300 -33.98 -14.63 -1.44
CA GLY A 300 -34.20 -13.58 -0.44
C GLY A 300 -35.56 -12.92 -0.53
N ASN A 301 -35.60 -11.61 -0.30
CA ASN A 301 -36.84 -10.84 -0.43
C ASN A 301 -36.67 -9.75 -1.48
N ILE A 302 -37.48 -9.81 -2.55
CA ILE A 302 -37.37 -8.88 -3.69
C ILE A 302 -35.97 -8.95 -4.37
N ALA A 303 -35.27 -10.08 -4.22
CA ALA A 303 -34.02 -10.34 -4.94
C ALA A 303 -34.30 -10.56 -6.43
N GLY A 304 -33.41 -10.08 -7.31
CA GLY A 304 -33.55 -10.15 -8.77
C GLY A 304 -32.29 -10.63 -9.47
N ALA A 305 -32.33 -11.79 -10.11
CA ALA A 305 -31.27 -12.30 -10.99
C ALA A 305 -31.80 -12.32 -12.43
N ALA A 306 -31.38 -11.34 -13.24
CA ALA A 306 -31.88 -11.13 -14.60
C ALA A 306 -30.90 -11.59 -15.70
N GLY A 307 -29.60 -11.58 -15.42
CA GLY A 307 -28.59 -12.08 -16.36
C GLY A 307 -28.50 -13.60 -16.42
N GLU A 308 -27.93 -14.12 -17.50
CA GLU A 308 -27.63 -15.55 -17.64
C GLU A 308 -26.59 -15.98 -16.60
N ASN A 309 -26.83 -17.10 -15.92
CA ASN A 309 -25.97 -17.63 -14.85
C ASN A 309 -25.72 -16.62 -13.70
N ALA A 310 -26.61 -15.63 -13.53
CA ALA A 310 -26.49 -14.62 -12.50
C ALA A 310 -26.93 -15.15 -11.13
N VAL A 311 -26.35 -14.61 -10.05
CA VAL A 311 -26.67 -14.99 -8.67
C VAL A 311 -27.02 -13.74 -7.87
N ALA A 312 -28.23 -13.69 -7.29
CA ALA A 312 -28.66 -12.64 -6.38
C ALA A 312 -29.07 -13.24 -5.03
N LEU A 313 -28.43 -12.82 -3.94
CA LEU A 313 -28.70 -13.31 -2.58
C LEU A 313 -28.87 -12.13 -1.61
N GLY A 314 -30.06 -11.93 -1.06
CA GLY A 314 -30.32 -10.91 -0.03
C GLY A 314 -31.63 -10.15 -0.20
N TYR A 315 -31.85 -9.15 0.66
CA TYR A 315 -32.96 -8.21 0.50
C TYR A 315 -32.64 -7.25 -0.66
N PHE A 316 -33.51 -7.19 -1.66
CA PHE A 316 -33.37 -6.25 -2.80
C PHE A 316 -32.03 -6.33 -3.55
N SER A 317 -31.33 -7.46 -3.46
CA SER A 317 -30.10 -7.71 -4.24
C SER A 317 -30.45 -7.87 -5.73
N ARG A 318 -29.62 -7.32 -6.62
CA ARG A 318 -29.87 -7.34 -8.06
C ARG A 318 -28.63 -7.71 -8.86
N ALA A 319 -28.64 -8.88 -9.49
CA ALA A 319 -27.66 -9.29 -10.49
C ALA A 319 -28.27 -9.13 -11.89
N ALA A 320 -28.04 -7.97 -12.52
CA ALA A 320 -28.73 -7.55 -13.73
C ALA A 320 -28.08 -8.05 -15.03
N ALA A 321 -26.77 -8.32 -15.02
CA ALA A 321 -26.00 -8.73 -16.19
C ALA A 321 -25.53 -10.19 -16.13
N ASP A 322 -25.08 -10.72 -17.26
CA ASP A 322 -24.63 -12.11 -17.37
C ASP A 322 -23.42 -12.39 -16.49
N ARG A 323 -23.44 -13.55 -15.81
CA ARG A 323 -22.39 -14.00 -14.88
C ARG A 323 -22.14 -13.02 -13.73
N ALA A 324 -23.09 -12.13 -13.43
CA ALA A 324 -23.02 -11.22 -12.30
C ALA A 324 -23.42 -11.90 -10.99
N ILE A 325 -22.71 -11.60 -9.90
CA ILE A 325 -22.99 -12.10 -8.56
C ILE A 325 -23.24 -10.90 -7.65
N ALA A 326 -24.44 -10.82 -7.06
CA ALA A 326 -24.83 -9.80 -6.09
C ALA A 326 -25.21 -10.46 -4.76
N ILE A 327 -24.49 -10.16 -3.67
CA ILE A 327 -24.74 -10.73 -2.35
C ILE A 327 -24.81 -9.62 -1.30
N GLY A 328 -25.91 -9.57 -0.55
CA GLY A 328 -26.14 -8.60 0.52
C GLY A 328 -27.38 -7.74 0.29
N GLY A 329 -27.68 -6.86 1.23
CA GLY A 329 -28.85 -5.98 1.15
C GLY A 329 -28.61 -4.88 0.11
N GLU A 330 -29.48 -4.77 -0.89
CA GLU A 330 -29.40 -3.72 -1.92
C GLU A 330 -28.09 -3.74 -2.74
N ALA A 331 -27.36 -4.86 -2.77
CA ALA A 331 -26.20 -5.03 -3.64
C ALA A 331 -26.63 -5.10 -5.11
N GLN A 332 -26.06 -4.26 -5.98
CA GLN A 332 -26.36 -4.23 -7.41
C GLN A 332 -25.12 -4.57 -8.24
N ALA A 333 -25.19 -5.70 -8.95
CA ALA A 333 -24.19 -6.14 -9.92
C ALA A 333 -24.77 -5.97 -11.34
N GLN A 334 -24.45 -4.85 -12.00
CA GLN A 334 -24.97 -4.48 -13.32
C GLN A 334 -23.95 -4.65 -14.44
N GLY A 335 -22.66 -4.76 -14.12
CA GLY A 335 -21.62 -5.12 -15.10
C GLY A 335 -21.58 -6.63 -15.40
N ILE A 336 -21.21 -6.98 -16.63
CA ILE A 336 -21.00 -8.39 -17.02
C ILE A 336 -19.80 -8.96 -16.24
N ASN A 337 -19.90 -10.21 -15.78
CA ASN A 337 -18.80 -10.91 -15.10
C ASN A 337 -18.32 -10.19 -13.83
N THR A 338 -19.25 -9.70 -13.02
CA THR A 338 -18.96 -8.95 -11.79
C THR A 338 -19.22 -9.75 -10.53
N ILE A 339 -18.51 -9.40 -9.46
CA ILE A 339 -18.79 -9.86 -8.10
C ILE A 339 -19.02 -8.63 -7.23
N THR A 340 -20.23 -8.51 -6.70
CA THR A 340 -20.64 -7.43 -5.80
C THR A 340 -21.12 -8.02 -4.48
N ILE A 341 -20.44 -7.72 -3.38
CA ILE A 341 -20.78 -8.23 -2.06
C ILE A 341 -20.80 -7.07 -1.08
N GLY A 342 -21.93 -6.81 -0.43
CA GLY A 342 -22.05 -5.65 0.43
C GLY A 342 -23.47 -5.21 0.72
N ALA A 343 -23.58 -4.14 1.51
CA ALA A 343 -24.84 -3.44 1.70
C ALA A 343 -24.84 -2.14 0.88
N ALA A 344 -25.87 -1.92 0.05
CA ALA A 344 -26.07 -0.72 -0.75
C ALA A 344 -24.85 -0.33 -1.63
N VAL A 345 -24.30 -1.32 -2.35
CA VAL A 345 -23.15 -1.14 -3.25
C VAL A 345 -23.55 -1.41 -4.70
N ASP A 346 -23.04 -0.57 -5.61
CA ASP A 346 -23.37 -0.59 -7.03
C ASP A 346 -22.11 -0.81 -7.88
N ASN A 347 -22.09 -1.90 -8.65
CA ASN A 347 -21.02 -2.22 -9.58
C ASN A 347 -21.55 -2.32 -11.01
N ASN A 348 -21.27 -1.29 -11.81
CA ASN A 348 -21.70 -1.20 -13.20
C ASN A 348 -20.58 -1.54 -14.20
N GLN A 349 -19.37 -1.86 -13.70
CA GLN A 349 -18.19 -2.03 -14.53
C GLN A 349 -17.97 -3.50 -14.86
N ALA A 350 -17.53 -3.82 -16.08
CA ALA A 350 -17.29 -5.21 -16.46
C ALA A 350 -16.04 -5.79 -15.79
N ASN A 351 -16.04 -7.11 -15.57
CA ASN A 351 -14.90 -7.88 -15.07
C ASN A 351 -14.33 -7.39 -13.72
N SER A 352 -15.15 -6.79 -12.87
CA SER A 352 -14.70 -6.17 -11.62
C SER A 352 -15.24 -6.88 -10.37
N ILE A 353 -14.50 -6.72 -9.27
CA ILE A 353 -14.86 -7.20 -7.94
C ILE A 353 -15.06 -5.99 -7.03
N LEU A 354 -16.22 -5.90 -6.39
CA LEU A 354 -16.57 -4.91 -5.38
C LEU A 354 -17.04 -5.61 -4.12
N ILE A 355 -16.27 -5.52 -3.05
CA ILE A 355 -16.62 -6.11 -1.75
C ILE A 355 -16.48 -5.06 -0.67
N GLY A 356 -17.58 -4.64 -0.05
CA GLY A 356 -17.55 -3.63 0.99
C GLY A 356 -18.92 -3.03 1.26
N SER A 357 -18.96 -2.05 2.14
CA SER A 357 -20.15 -1.24 2.36
C SER A 357 -19.76 0.23 2.50
N ASP A 358 -20.76 1.05 2.77
CA ASP A 358 -20.58 2.32 3.47
C ASP A 358 -19.88 2.09 4.82
N GLY A 359 -18.93 2.96 5.15
CA GLY A 359 -18.22 2.99 6.40
C GLY A 359 -18.99 3.75 7.48
N VAL A 360 -18.24 4.49 8.30
CA VAL A 360 -18.78 5.24 9.45
C VAL A 360 -18.41 6.73 9.38
N ASP A 361 -18.03 7.22 8.20
CA ASP A 361 -17.60 8.60 7.98
C ASP A 361 -18.77 9.58 7.78
N GLY A 362 -19.99 9.05 7.60
CA GLY A 362 -21.24 9.81 7.66
C GLY A 362 -21.64 10.46 6.34
N ASP A 363 -20.96 10.15 5.24
CA ASP A 363 -21.57 10.30 3.92
C ASP A 363 -22.38 9.04 3.56
N LEU A 364 -22.93 8.97 2.35
CA LEU A 364 -23.72 7.82 1.87
C LEU A 364 -22.95 7.09 0.75
N ILE A 365 -21.64 7.29 0.68
CA ILE A 365 -20.75 6.82 -0.37
C ILE A 365 -19.92 5.66 0.19
N GLY A 366 -20.41 4.44 -0.03
CA GLY A 366 -19.62 3.25 0.25
C GLY A 366 -18.57 2.93 -0.82
N ALA A 367 -18.07 1.70 -0.73
CA ALA A 367 -17.09 1.16 -1.66
C ALA A 367 -17.52 1.31 -3.15
N ARG A 368 -16.58 1.67 -4.02
CA ARG A 368 -16.87 2.07 -5.41
C ARG A 368 -15.86 1.53 -6.41
N VAL A 369 -16.37 1.15 -7.59
CA VAL A 369 -15.58 0.85 -8.79
C VAL A 369 -16.00 1.78 -9.92
N ASN A 370 -15.07 2.52 -10.51
CA ASN A 370 -15.31 3.44 -11.62
C ASN A 370 -14.79 2.94 -12.98
N GLY A 371 -13.86 1.98 -12.99
CA GLY A 371 -13.30 1.38 -14.22
C GLY A 371 -13.46 -0.15 -14.29
N GLU A 372 -13.23 -0.70 -15.48
CA GLU A 372 -13.28 -2.14 -15.75
C GLU A 372 -12.05 -2.88 -15.19
N ASN A 373 -12.17 -4.20 -15.02
CA ASN A 373 -11.06 -5.07 -14.57
C ASN A 373 -10.46 -4.69 -13.20
N ALA A 374 -11.22 -3.97 -12.37
CA ALA A 374 -10.78 -3.49 -11.07
C ALA A 374 -11.12 -4.48 -9.93
N VAL A 375 -10.32 -4.47 -8.88
CA VAL A 375 -10.54 -5.21 -7.63
C VAL A 375 -10.59 -4.23 -6.47
N VAL A 376 -11.76 -4.08 -5.86
CA VAL A 376 -12.00 -3.15 -4.75
C VAL A 376 -12.60 -3.90 -3.58
N ILE A 377 -11.87 -3.93 -2.46
CA ILE A 377 -12.23 -4.69 -1.26
C ILE A 377 -11.98 -3.84 -0.01
N GLY A 378 -13.05 -3.52 0.72
CA GLY A 378 -13.01 -2.73 1.95
C GLY A 378 -14.14 -1.71 1.99
N ASN A 379 -14.52 -1.27 3.20
CA ASN A 379 -15.49 -0.18 3.34
C ASN A 379 -14.88 1.12 2.81
N ASP A 380 -15.64 1.89 2.05
CA ASP A 380 -15.21 3.14 1.41
C ASP A 380 -13.97 2.99 0.52
N ALA A 381 -13.64 1.77 0.09
CA ALA A 381 -12.55 1.53 -0.85
C ALA A 381 -12.95 2.02 -2.24
N VAL A 382 -12.02 2.65 -2.97
CA VAL A 382 -12.27 3.24 -4.28
C VAL A 382 -11.27 2.72 -5.31
N GLY A 383 -11.78 2.14 -6.39
CA GLY A 383 -11.07 1.94 -7.65
C GLY A 383 -11.51 3.01 -8.64
N GLY A 384 -10.64 3.99 -8.89
CA GLY A 384 -10.93 5.22 -9.64
C GLY A 384 -10.93 5.06 -11.15
N ASP A 385 -10.22 4.06 -11.67
CA ASP A 385 -10.00 3.83 -13.11
C ASP A 385 -9.86 2.32 -13.41
N ASP A 386 -9.59 1.98 -14.67
CA ASP A 386 -9.42 0.61 -15.17
C ASP A 386 -8.19 -0.08 -14.54
N PHE A 387 -8.27 -1.40 -14.38
CA PHE A 387 -7.19 -2.27 -13.85
C PHE A 387 -6.71 -1.93 -12.43
N THR A 388 -7.48 -1.15 -11.67
CA THR A 388 -7.12 -0.74 -10.31
C THR A 388 -7.24 -1.89 -9.31
N THR A 389 -6.39 -1.88 -8.28
CA THR A 389 -6.50 -2.78 -7.12
C THR A 389 -6.52 -1.96 -5.84
N ALA A 390 -7.66 -1.85 -5.17
CA ALA A 390 -7.82 -1.19 -3.87
C ALA A 390 -8.22 -2.21 -2.80
N LEU A 391 -7.37 -2.42 -1.80
CA LEU A 391 -7.60 -3.36 -0.71
C LEU A 391 -7.38 -2.71 0.66
N GLY A 392 -8.44 -2.52 1.42
CA GLY A 392 -8.43 -1.93 2.76
C GLY A 392 -9.52 -0.86 2.92
N SER A 393 -9.93 -0.63 4.17
CA SER A 393 -10.93 0.41 4.48
C SER A 393 -10.41 1.79 4.08
N GLY A 394 -11.17 2.54 3.27
CA GLY A 394 -10.79 3.85 2.75
C GLY A 394 -9.57 3.84 1.82
N SER A 395 -9.16 2.67 1.29
CA SER A 395 -8.09 2.60 0.29
C SER A 395 -8.54 3.22 -1.04
N ASN A 396 -7.67 3.95 -1.73
CA ASN A 396 -8.01 4.65 -2.96
C ASN A 396 -6.96 4.41 -4.05
N ALA A 397 -7.26 3.52 -4.99
CA ALA A 397 -6.49 3.35 -6.21
C ALA A 397 -7.13 4.22 -7.31
N GLY A 398 -6.68 5.46 -7.44
CA GLY A 398 -7.34 6.50 -8.23
C GLY A 398 -6.96 6.54 -9.71
N GLY A 399 -5.70 6.21 -10.07
CA GLY A 399 -5.20 6.26 -11.45
C GLY A 399 -5.29 4.94 -12.20
N TYR A 400 -5.06 4.96 -13.51
CA TYR A 400 -5.07 3.76 -14.36
C TYR A 400 -4.05 2.73 -13.87
N GLY A 401 -4.47 1.47 -13.64
CA GLY A 401 -3.58 0.40 -13.16
C GLY A 401 -2.99 0.62 -11.76
N ALA A 402 -3.50 1.60 -11.00
CA ALA A 402 -2.99 1.91 -9.67
C ALA A 402 -3.28 0.77 -8.68
N THR A 403 -2.35 0.57 -7.73
CA THR A 403 -2.46 -0.44 -6.68
C THR A 403 -2.37 0.23 -5.31
N SER A 404 -3.44 0.17 -4.52
CA SER A 404 -3.55 0.73 -3.17
C SER A 404 -3.88 -0.37 -2.16
N LEU A 405 -2.91 -0.73 -1.31
CA LEU A 405 -3.04 -1.81 -0.33
C LEU A 405 -2.83 -1.27 1.09
N GLY A 406 -3.84 -1.39 1.95
CA GLY A 406 -3.82 -0.94 3.34
C GLY A 406 -4.90 0.09 3.65
N SER A 407 -5.27 0.20 4.92
CA SER A 407 -6.29 1.17 5.36
C SER A 407 -5.84 2.59 5.05
N TYR A 408 -6.70 3.38 4.41
CA TYR A 408 -6.42 4.76 4.00
C TYR A 408 -5.18 4.93 3.11
N SER A 409 -4.74 3.86 2.42
CA SER A 409 -3.72 3.98 1.39
C SER A 409 -4.28 4.74 0.18
N VAL A 410 -3.44 5.50 -0.51
CA VAL A 410 -3.83 6.32 -1.66
C VAL A 410 -2.79 6.16 -2.77
N ALA A 411 -3.18 5.55 -3.89
CA ALA A 411 -2.41 5.51 -5.13
C ALA A 411 -3.17 6.31 -6.22
N SER A 412 -2.92 7.62 -6.33
CA SER A 412 -3.69 8.52 -7.21
C SER A 412 -3.12 8.67 -8.62
N GLY A 413 -1.82 8.40 -8.82
CA GLY A 413 -1.20 8.48 -10.14
C GLY A 413 -1.42 7.21 -10.97
N ASP A 414 -1.21 7.32 -12.28
CA ASP A 414 -1.24 6.16 -13.17
C ASP A 414 -0.09 5.20 -12.85
N MET A 415 -0.38 3.89 -12.83
CA MET A 415 0.56 2.83 -12.44
C MET A 415 1.19 3.00 -11.05
N ALA A 416 0.64 3.90 -10.22
CA ALA A 416 1.16 4.17 -8.88
C ALA A 416 0.90 2.98 -7.95
N THR A 417 1.84 2.71 -7.04
CA THR A 417 1.72 1.65 -6.03
C THR A 417 1.85 2.24 -4.63
N ALA A 418 0.78 2.19 -3.84
CA ALA A 418 0.78 2.53 -2.42
C ALA A 418 0.50 1.27 -1.59
N SER A 419 1.40 0.88 -0.69
CA SER A 419 1.24 -0.31 0.14
C SER A 419 1.64 -0.04 1.60
N GLY A 420 0.66 0.00 2.50
CA GLY A 420 0.80 0.29 3.91
C GLY A 420 -0.34 1.18 4.40
N THR A 421 -0.63 1.17 5.70
CA THR A 421 -1.63 2.07 6.28
C THR A 421 -1.21 3.52 6.04
N GLY A 422 -2.08 4.31 5.40
CA GLY A 422 -1.81 5.71 5.06
C GLY A 422 -0.66 5.93 4.08
N ALA A 423 -0.24 4.91 3.32
CA ALA A 423 0.77 5.08 2.26
C ALA A 423 0.19 5.92 1.11
N GLU A 424 0.97 6.85 0.57
CA GLU A 424 0.54 7.82 -0.45
C GLU A 424 1.49 7.80 -1.66
N ALA A 425 1.01 7.38 -2.82
CA ALA A 425 1.67 7.47 -4.12
C ALA A 425 0.82 8.37 -5.05
N THR A 426 1.13 9.66 -5.14
CA THR A 426 0.18 10.67 -5.65
C THR A 426 0.37 11.06 -7.12
N THR A 427 1.43 10.58 -7.76
CA THR A 427 1.81 10.93 -9.15
C THR A 427 2.15 9.66 -9.93
N ASP A 428 2.24 9.78 -11.26
CA ASP A 428 2.43 8.62 -12.13
C ASP A 428 3.75 7.88 -11.83
N ASP A 429 3.69 6.55 -11.93
CA ASP A 429 4.77 5.60 -11.63
C ASP A 429 5.37 5.74 -10.22
N ALA A 430 4.70 6.45 -9.31
CA ALA A 430 5.16 6.60 -7.93
C ALA A 430 4.97 5.29 -7.15
N THR A 431 5.96 4.93 -6.33
CA THR A 431 5.92 3.75 -5.47
C THR A 431 6.12 4.16 -4.02
N ALA A 432 5.10 3.97 -3.16
CA ALA A 432 5.14 4.21 -1.73
C ALA A 432 4.84 2.92 -0.96
N ILE A 433 5.83 2.35 -0.28
CA ILE A 433 5.69 1.09 0.47
C ILE A 433 6.13 1.29 1.92
N GLY A 434 5.20 1.18 2.87
CA GLY A 434 5.41 1.38 4.30
C GLY A 434 4.29 2.21 4.93
N SER A 435 4.12 2.11 6.25
CA SER A 435 3.13 2.94 6.95
C SER A 435 3.47 4.42 6.77
N TYR A 436 2.52 5.21 6.29
CA TYR A 436 2.71 6.65 6.02
C TYR A 436 3.91 6.98 5.10
N ALA A 437 4.33 6.03 4.25
CA ALA A 437 5.30 6.29 3.19
C ALA A 437 4.65 7.22 2.14
N ARG A 438 5.36 8.25 1.69
CA ARG A 438 4.84 9.21 0.71
C ARG A 438 5.78 9.37 -0.48
N ALA A 439 5.33 8.96 -1.65
CA ALA A 439 5.95 9.23 -2.94
C ALA A 439 5.07 10.24 -3.71
N SER A 440 5.51 11.50 -3.76
CA SER A 440 4.74 12.60 -4.37
C SER A 440 5.42 13.29 -5.55
N GLY A 441 6.65 12.89 -5.88
CA GLY A 441 7.28 13.25 -7.14
C GLY A 441 6.97 12.22 -8.23
N LEU A 442 6.88 12.68 -9.48
CA LEU A 442 6.74 11.81 -10.66
C LEU A 442 7.87 10.77 -10.68
N HIS A 443 7.56 9.48 -10.92
CA HIS A 443 8.51 8.35 -10.83
C HIS A 443 9.25 8.20 -9.47
N ALA A 444 8.74 8.78 -8.38
CA ALA A 444 9.41 8.72 -7.08
C ALA A 444 9.22 7.35 -6.39
N THR A 445 10.22 6.93 -5.62
CA THR A 445 10.18 5.69 -4.83
C THR A 445 10.41 6.00 -3.36
N ALA A 446 9.42 5.74 -2.50
CA ALA A 446 9.49 5.82 -1.05
C ALA A 446 9.30 4.43 -0.42
N LEU A 447 10.32 3.92 0.28
CA LEU A 447 10.30 2.59 0.90
C LEU A 447 10.68 2.64 2.39
N GLY A 448 9.71 2.34 3.24
CA GLY A 448 9.81 2.26 4.69
C GLY A 448 8.87 3.24 5.40
N SER A 449 8.74 3.10 6.73
CA SER A 449 7.77 3.87 7.52
C SER A 449 8.13 5.36 7.55
N GLU A 450 7.14 6.22 7.29
CA GLU A 450 7.25 7.70 7.30
C GLU A 450 8.30 8.27 6.31
N THR A 451 8.64 7.52 5.27
CA THR A 451 9.55 7.99 4.21
C THR A 451 8.87 9.00 3.30
N ARG A 452 9.65 9.95 2.74
CA ARG A 452 9.16 11.02 1.86
C ARG A 452 10.04 11.16 0.64
N ALA A 453 9.57 10.71 -0.52
CA ALA A 453 10.17 10.94 -1.82
C ALA A 453 9.31 12.00 -2.56
N ASN A 454 9.65 13.29 -2.40
CA ASN A 454 8.86 14.40 -2.95
C ASN A 454 9.44 14.96 -4.25
N GLY A 455 10.71 14.68 -4.56
CA GLY A 455 11.33 15.12 -5.81
C GLY A 455 10.96 14.20 -6.98
N GLU A 456 10.85 14.74 -8.19
CA GLU A 456 10.73 13.93 -9.41
C GLU A 456 11.92 12.98 -9.55
N GLY A 457 11.66 11.69 -9.82
CA GLY A 457 12.68 10.64 -9.91
C GLY A 457 13.45 10.39 -8.61
N SER A 458 12.97 10.90 -7.47
CA SER A 458 13.66 10.76 -6.19
C SER A 458 13.47 9.37 -5.58
N ILE A 459 14.45 8.94 -4.79
CA ILE A 459 14.45 7.65 -4.11
C ILE A 459 14.72 7.88 -2.61
N ALA A 460 13.78 7.51 -1.75
CA ALA A 460 13.91 7.57 -0.30
C ALA A 460 13.69 6.17 0.31
N ILE A 461 14.71 5.60 0.96
CA ILE A 461 14.64 4.23 1.53
C ILE A 461 15.15 4.20 2.97
N GLY A 462 14.30 3.83 3.92
CA GLY A 462 14.64 3.71 5.35
C GLY A 462 13.47 4.06 6.26
N ASN A 463 13.70 4.39 7.53
CA ASN A 463 12.68 4.98 8.40
C ASN A 463 12.86 6.50 8.45
N GLN A 464 11.79 7.26 8.28
CA GLN A 464 11.82 8.74 8.33
C GLN A 464 12.81 9.41 7.36
N THR A 465 13.09 8.79 6.21
CA THR A 465 14.02 9.34 5.20
C THR A 465 13.32 10.36 4.30
N GLY A 466 14.04 11.40 3.88
CA GLY A 466 13.52 12.45 3.00
C GLY A 466 14.37 12.67 1.76
N ALA A 467 13.83 12.44 0.56
CA ALA A 467 14.41 12.85 -0.71
C ALA A 467 13.48 13.89 -1.36
N THR A 468 13.82 15.18 -1.28
CA THR A 468 12.94 16.27 -1.75
C THR A 468 13.46 16.98 -3.00
N GLY A 469 14.75 16.85 -3.33
CA GLY A 469 15.32 17.39 -4.55
C GLY A 469 15.00 16.55 -5.80
N PHE A 470 15.03 17.18 -6.97
CA PHE A 470 14.92 16.49 -8.27
C PHE A 470 15.99 15.39 -8.38
N ALA A 471 15.61 14.16 -8.73
CA ALA A 471 16.48 12.98 -8.83
C ALA A 471 17.37 12.74 -7.60
N ALA A 472 16.94 13.19 -6.41
CA ALA A 472 17.67 13.00 -5.17
C ALA A 472 17.55 11.56 -4.64
N ILE A 473 18.61 11.07 -4.00
CA ILE A 473 18.67 9.72 -3.42
C ILE A 473 19.00 9.83 -1.94
N ALA A 474 18.12 9.36 -1.05
CA ALA A 474 18.34 9.28 0.38
C ALA A 474 18.13 7.87 0.91
N LEU A 475 19.19 7.24 1.44
CA LEU A 475 19.15 5.87 1.93
C LEU A 475 19.62 5.79 3.41
N GLY A 476 18.93 4.99 4.21
CA GLY A 476 19.22 4.79 5.64
C GLY A 476 18.38 5.69 6.55
N ALA A 477 18.11 5.25 7.78
CA ALA A 477 17.20 5.94 8.70
C ALA A 477 17.58 7.42 8.89
N GLU A 478 16.56 8.29 8.88
CA GLU A 478 16.69 9.75 9.03
C GLU A 478 17.57 10.46 7.98
N ALA A 479 17.96 9.77 6.88
CA ALA A 479 18.76 10.39 5.83
C ALA A 479 17.94 11.43 5.05
N VAL A 480 18.57 12.57 4.73
CA VAL A 480 17.92 13.71 4.05
C VAL A 480 18.72 14.17 2.83
N ALA A 481 18.11 14.11 1.64
CA ALA A 481 18.63 14.70 0.40
C ALA A 481 17.66 15.77 -0.12
N ASN A 482 18.03 17.05 0.03
CA ASN A 482 17.21 18.19 -0.40
C ASN A 482 17.69 18.85 -1.71
N GLY A 483 18.98 18.74 -2.02
CA GLY A 483 19.51 19.27 -3.28
C GLY A 483 19.09 18.42 -4.48
N GLY A 484 18.98 19.05 -5.65
CA GLY A 484 18.80 18.34 -6.92
C GLY A 484 20.00 17.43 -7.19
N GLN A 485 19.75 16.19 -7.62
CA GLN A 485 20.77 15.16 -7.86
C GLN A 485 21.64 14.85 -6.63
N ALA A 486 21.21 15.24 -5.43
CA ALA A 486 21.94 14.96 -4.20
C ALA A 486 21.84 13.48 -3.83
N ILE A 487 22.90 12.94 -3.23
CA ILE A 487 22.98 11.54 -2.79
C ILE A 487 23.38 11.51 -1.32
N THR A 488 22.60 10.82 -0.49
CA THR A 488 22.94 10.60 0.91
C THR A 488 22.77 9.14 1.38
N LEU A 489 23.71 8.66 2.20
CA LEU A 489 23.62 7.43 2.98
C LEU A 489 23.79 7.73 4.47
N GLY A 490 22.69 7.76 5.21
CA GLY A 490 22.67 7.96 6.67
C GLY A 490 23.06 9.34 7.18
N GLY A 491 23.15 10.33 6.27
CA GLY A 491 23.49 11.72 6.60
C GLY A 491 22.58 12.72 5.89
N THR A 492 23.08 13.93 5.71
CA THR A 492 22.36 15.06 5.12
C THR A 492 23.11 15.62 3.91
N ALA A 493 22.42 15.75 2.78
CA ALA A 493 22.91 16.40 1.55
C ALA A 493 21.93 17.52 1.15
N GLN A 494 22.33 18.78 1.31
CA GLN A 494 21.45 19.94 1.10
C GLN A 494 21.71 20.66 -0.23
N GLY A 495 22.95 20.67 -0.71
CA GLY A 495 23.29 21.34 -1.97
C GLY A 495 23.01 20.47 -3.20
N ASP A 496 22.82 21.12 -4.35
CA ASP A 496 22.65 20.42 -5.62
C ASP A 496 23.91 19.63 -5.97
N GLY A 497 23.77 18.39 -6.41
CA GLY A 497 24.87 17.46 -6.70
C GLY A 497 25.71 17.08 -5.47
N ALA A 498 25.26 17.41 -4.25
CA ALA A 498 26.00 17.09 -3.03
C ALA A 498 25.97 15.58 -2.72
N VAL A 499 27.06 15.06 -2.19
CA VAL A 499 27.22 13.66 -1.79
C VAL A 499 27.57 13.59 -0.31
N SER A 500 26.75 12.90 0.48
CA SER A 500 26.95 12.70 1.91
C SER A 500 26.87 11.23 2.28
N ILE A 501 27.97 10.61 2.72
CA ILE A 501 27.99 9.17 3.02
C ILE A 501 28.60 8.96 4.40
N GLY A 502 27.79 8.46 5.33
CA GLY A 502 28.17 8.21 6.72
C GLY A 502 27.17 8.81 7.70
N GLY A 503 27.06 8.19 8.88
CA GLY A 503 26.22 8.71 9.96
C GLY A 503 26.59 10.15 10.29
N TYR A 504 25.60 11.05 10.33
CA TYR A 504 25.81 12.48 10.61
C TYR A 504 26.74 13.22 9.63
N ALA A 505 27.06 12.64 8.46
CA ALA A 505 27.75 13.37 7.40
C ALA A 505 26.86 14.50 6.89
N SER A 506 27.43 15.66 6.60
CA SER A 506 26.71 16.87 6.19
C SER A 506 27.40 17.54 5.00
N ALA A 507 26.79 17.42 3.82
CA ALA A 507 27.21 18.09 2.60
C ALA A 507 26.23 19.24 2.32
N ILE A 508 26.57 20.45 2.75
CA ILE A 508 25.63 21.58 2.82
C ILE A 508 25.65 22.40 1.51
N GLY A 509 26.81 22.53 0.88
CA GLY A 509 26.97 23.33 -0.32
C GLY A 509 26.76 22.56 -1.62
N THR A 510 26.57 23.30 -2.70
CA THR A 510 26.48 22.77 -4.07
C THR A 510 27.76 22.01 -4.44
N ASN A 511 27.60 20.82 -5.02
CA ASN A 511 28.65 19.86 -5.38
C ASN A 511 29.61 19.50 -4.22
N ALA A 512 29.16 19.63 -2.96
CA ALA A 512 29.93 19.25 -1.79
C ALA A 512 30.06 17.72 -1.68
N VAL A 513 31.20 17.23 -1.21
CA VAL A 513 31.44 15.80 -0.95
C VAL A 513 31.85 15.61 0.51
N ALA A 514 31.02 14.94 1.30
CA ALA A 514 31.27 14.60 2.70
C ALA A 514 31.23 13.08 2.89
N LEU A 515 32.38 12.44 3.10
CA LEU A 515 32.49 10.98 3.23
C LEU A 515 33.15 10.60 4.56
N GLY A 516 32.35 10.06 5.49
CA GLY A 516 32.78 9.60 6.81
C GLY A 516 31.81 9.99 7.92
N LEU A 517 31.96 9.39 9.11
CA LEU A 517 31.13 9.75 10.26
C LEU A 517 31.35 11.21 10.66
N GLY A 518 30.28 12.02 10.69
CA GLY A 518 30.32 13.41 11.14
C GLY A 518 31.16 14.35 10.25
N THR A 519 31.41 14.01 8.99
CA THR A 519 32.10 14.92 8.05
C THR A 519 31.24 16.12 7.69
N GLN A 520 31.87 17.27 7.47
CA GLN A 520 31.18 18.50 7.07
C GLN A 520 31.86 19.10 5.84
N ALA A 521 31.10 19.34 4.76
CA ALA A 521 31.58 19.95 3.53
C ALA A 521 30.70 21.15 3.12
N GLY A 522 31.35 22.28 2.88
CA GLY A 522 30.76 23.49 2.29
C GLY A 522 30.69 23.42 0.75
N GLU A 523 30.42 24.56 0.11
CA GLU A 523 30.29 24.68 -1.35
C GLU A 523 31.57 24.26 -2.10
N LEU A 524 31.42 23.41 -3.13
CA LEU A 524 32.52 22.82 -3.91
C LEU A 524 33.59 22.11 -3.05
N ALA A 525 33.31 21.83 -1.78
CA ALA A 525 34.30 21.34 -0.84
C ALA A 525 34.33 19.81 -0.79
N THR A 526 35.49 19.24 -0.47
CA THR A 526 35.68 17.79 -0.33
C THR A 526 36.21 17.46 1.06
N ALA A 527 35.40 16.82 1.90
CA ALA A 527 35.74 16.32 3.22
C ALA A 527 35.74 14.79 3.25
N LEU A 528 36.90 14.15 3.47
CA LEU A 528 37.06 12.69 3.50
C LEU A 528 37.72 12.24 4.82
N GLY A 529 37.05 11.35 5.57
CA GLY A 529 37.54 10.77 6.82
C GLY A 529 36.75 11.22 8.05
N SER A 530 36.71 10.41 9.11
CA SER A 530 35.88 10.68 10.31
C SER A 530 36.10 12.10 10.84
N SER A 531 35.02 12.87 10.96
CA SER A 531 35.01 14.25 11.46
C SER A 531 35.91 15.22 10.69
N ALA A 532 36.24 14.94 9.42
CA ALA A 532 36.89 15.91 8.54
C ALA A 532 35.96 17.10 8.25
N GLN A 533 36.53 18.30 8.20
CA GLN A 533 35.80 19.56 8.07
C GLN A 533 36.38 20.38 6.91
N ALA A 534 35.73 20.35 5.76
CA ALA A 534 36.03 21.22 4.61
C ALA A 534 34.99 22.34 4.56
N GLN A 535 35.11 23.32 5.47
CA GLN A 535 34.09 24.37 5.66
C GLN A 535 34.25 25.54 4.69
N GLY A 536 35.47 25.80 4.21
CA GLY A 536 35.72 26.83 3.22
C GLY A 536 35.15 26.45 1.84
N ALA A 537 34.71 27.44 1.06
CA ALA A 537 34.33 27.20 -0.33
C ALA A 537 35.54 26.67 -1.13
N ASN A 538 35.33 25.68 -1.99
CA ASN A 538 36.39 25.05 -2.79
C ASN A 538 37.55 24.46 -1.94
N SER A 539 37.27 24.08 -0.68
CA SER A 539 38.28 23.56 0.24
C SER A 539 38.38 22.02 0.20
N ILE A 540 39.53 21.49 0.63
CA ILE A 540 39.81 20.05 0.65
C ILE A 540 40.29 19.67 2.06
N ALA A 541 39.54 18.83 2.77
CA ALA A 541 39.95 18.25 4.05
C ALA A 541 39.99 16.71 3.93
N ILE A 542 41.18 16.11 3.94
CA ILE A 542 41.35 14.66 3.78
C ILE A 542 42.14 14.11 4.97
N GLY A 543 41.49 13.28 5.79
CA GLY A 543 42.05 12.66 6.98
C GLY A 543 41.14 12.85 8.19
N ALA A 544 41.21 11.91 9.15
CA ALA A 544 40.43 12.01 10.38
C ALA A 544 40.73 13.33 11.10
N THR A 545 39.66 14.05 11.45
CA THR A 545 39.70 15.37 12.11
C THR A 545 40.54 16.43 11.39
N SER A 546 40.75 16.31 10.08
CA SER A 546 41.36 17.38 9.27
C SER A 546 40.41 18.58 9.16
N SER A 547 40.96 19.79 9.04
CA SER A 547 40.20 21.03 9.00
C SER A 547 40.71 21.98 7.92
N ALA A 548 39.94 22.18 6.86
CA ALA A 548 40.16 23.20 5.84
C ALA A 548 39.09 24.29 6.03
N GLY A 549 39.42 25.29 6.84
CA GLY A 549 38.49 26.35 7.26
C GLY A 549 38.42 27.52 6.28
N GLY A 550 39.49 27.78 5.55
CA GLY A 550 39.56 28.89 4.59
C GLY A 550 39.05 28.54 3.20
N ALA A 551 38.62 29.54 2.43
CA ALA A 551 38.28 29.36 1.02
C ALA A 551 39.52 28.92 0.21
N SER A 552 39.34 27.97 -0.71
CA SER A 552 40.42 27.35 -1.51
C SER A 552 41.60 26.81 -0.67
N SER A 553 41.34 26.43 0.58
CA SER A 553 42.35 25.83 1.46
C SER A 553 42.39 24.30 1.32
N ALA A 554 43.54 23.70 1.64
CA ALA A 554 43.73 22.25 1.61
C ALA A 554 44.39 21.77 2.90
N ALA A 555 43.75 20.84 3.61
CA ALA A 555 44.26 20.16 4.80
C ALA A 555 44.25 18.65 4.57
N ILE A 556 45.42 18.08 4.27
CA ILE A 556 45.58 16.66 3.90
C ILE A 556 46.49 15.97 4.92
N GLY A 557 45.91 15.12 5.75
CA GLY A 557 46.54 14.44 6.88
C GLY A 557 45.62 14.45 8.10
N SER A 558 45.72 13.43 8.97
CA SER A 558 44.97 13.46 10.22
C SER A 558 45.41 14.64 11.08
N LEU A 559 44.45 15.37 11.65
CA LEU A 559 44.67 16.62 12.40
C LEU A 559 45.34 17.76 11.60
N ALA A 560 45.49 17.66 10.28
CA ALA A 560 45.97 18.77 9.46
C ALA A 560 44.97 19.94 9.52
N SER A 561 45.47 21.17 9.58
CA SER A 561 44.63 22.36 9.69
C SER A 561 45.12 23.49 8.80
N ALA A 562 44.29 23.87 7.83
CA ALA A 562 44.46 25.05 6.99
C ALA A 562 43.35 26.04 7.33
N ALA A 563 43.66 26.99 8.22
CA ALA A 563 42.64 27.82 8.88
C ALA A 563 42.16 29.00 8.02
N GLN A 564 43.03 29.51 7.14
CA GLN A 564 42.79 30.72 6.34
C GLN A 564 42.74 30.43 4.85
N ALA A 565 42.28 31.42 4.07
CA ALA A 565 42.14 31.30 2.62
C ALA A 565 43.48 30.96 1.95
N ASN A 566 43.42 30.12 0.91
CA ASN A 566 44.57 29.64 0.15
C ASN A 566 45.64 28.90 0.97
N GLY A 567 45.36 28.57 2.24
CA GLY A 567 46.29 27.82 3.09
C GLY A 567 46.42 26.35 2.66
N THR A 568 47.63 25.81 2.66
CA THR A 568 47.90 24.40 2.34
C THR A 568 48.65 23.72 3.49
N ALA A 569 48.01 22.76 4.16
CA ALA A 569 48.60 21.93 5.20
C ALA A 569 48.65 20.46 4.73
N LEU A 570 49.85 19.92 4.50
CA LEU A 570 50.07 18.54 4.03
C LEU A 570 50.92 17.77 5.05
N GLY A 571 50.31 16.86 5.80
CA GLY A 571 50.98 16.01 6.80
C GLY A 571 50.15 15.83 8.06
N PHE A 572 50.49 14.82 8.87
CA PHE A 572 49.91 14.64 10.20
C PHE A 572 50.18 15.90 11.04
N TYR A 573 49.12 16.53 11.56
CA TYR A 573 49.24 17.72 12.40
C TYR A 573 49.94 18.93 11.73
N ALA A 574 49.95 19.01 10.40
CA ALA A 574 50.45 20.19 9.68
C ALA A 574 49.51 21.39 9.90
N GLN A 575 50.06 22.58 10.13
CA GLN A 575 49.31 23.80 10.47
C GLN A 575 49.66 24.94 9.51
N ALA A 576 48.74 25.29 8.62
CA ALA A 576 48.81 26.47 7.75
C ALA A 576 47.82 27.52 8.28
N PHE A 577 48.27 28.37 9.20
CA PHE A 577 47.43 29.34 9.91
C PHE A 577 47.49 30.75 9.34
N GLY A 578 48.50 31.07 8.53
CA GLY A 578 48.51 32.29 7.75
C GLY A 578 47.66 32.18 6.49
N GLU A 579 47.13 33.30 5.99
CA GLU A 579 46.56 33.35 4.64
C GLU A 579 47.66 33.08 3.61
N ALA A 580 47.32 32.31 2.56
CA ALA A 580 48.25 31.85 1.54
C ALA A 580 49.51 31.11 2.08
N SER A 581 49.45 30.62 3.33
CA SER A 581 50.57 29.90 3.94
C SER A 581 50.62 28.44 3.50
N THR A 582 51.81 27.86 3.46
CA THR A 582 52.02 26.45 3.09
C THR A 582 52.83 25.73 4.16
N ALA A 583 52.27 24.70 4.78
CA ALA A 583 52.91 23.80 5.73
C ALA A 583 53.00 22.39 5.12
N LEU A 584 54.23 21.93 4.86
CA LEU A 584 54.51 20.62 4.24
C LEU A 584 55.36 19.76 5.18
N GLY A 585 54.76 18.74 5.78
CA GLY A 585 55.43 17.81 6.68
C GLY A 585 54.64 17.52 7.96
N SER A 586 54.97 16.43 8.64
CA SER A 586 54.39 16.12 9.95
C SER A 586 54.76 17.22 10.95
N GLY A 587 53.77 17.83 11.58
CA GLY A 587 53.98 18.88 12.59
C GLY A 587 54.53 20.21 12.05
N SER A 588 54.66 20.40 10.74
CA SER A 588 55.10 21.69 10.18
C SER A 588 54.08 22.79 10.46
N ALA A 589 54.53 24.02 10.75
CA ALA A 589 53.70 25.15 11.12
C ALA A 589 54.07 26.42 10.33
N ALA A 590 53.23 26.81 9.37
CA ALA A 590 53.31 28.07 8.65
C ALA A 590 52.28 29.05 9.25
N LEU A 591 52.74 29.92 10.14
CA LEU A 591 51.87 30.76 10.99
C LEU A 591 51.69 32.19 10.45
N GLY A 592 52.63 32.68 9.63
CA GLY A 592 52.57 34.02 9.05
C GLY A 592 51.88 34.07 7.69
N PHE A 593 51.46 35.26 7.27
CA PHE A 593 50.96 35.53 5.92
C PHE A 593 52.02 35.18 4.86
N ASP A 594 51.62 34.53 3.75
CA ASP A 594 52.54 34.12 2.66
C ASP A 594 53.76 33.30 3.14
N SER A 595 53.64 32.60 4.28
CA SER A 595 54.74 31.83 4.87
C SER A 595 54.83 30.40 4.33
N LEU A 596 56.03 29.82 4.33
CA LEU A 596 56.29 28.44 3.90
C LEU A 596 57.08 27.69 4.97
N ALA A 597 56.52 26.61 5.52
CA ALA A 597 57.20 25.69 6.43
C ALA A 597 57.27 24.29 5.79
N GLY A 598 58.40 23.94 5.19
CA GLY A 598 58.63 22.65 4.54
C GLY A 598 59.63 21.78 5.31
N GLY A 599 59.17 20.66 5.86
CA GLY A 599 59.94 19.71 6.66
C GLY A 599 59.22 19.34 7.94
N ALA A 600 59.50 18.16 8.49
CA ALA A 600 58.92 17.75 9.76
C ALA A 600 59.29 18.73 10.88
N ASP A 601 58.29 19.19 11.62
CA ASP A 601 58.40 20.21 12.68
C ASP A 601 59.05 21.55 12.23
N ALA A 602 59.04 21.88 10.92
CA ALA A 602 59.51 23.19 10.45
C ALA A 602 58.53 24.29 10.89
N VAL A 603 59.03 25.47 11.25
CA VAL A 603 58.21 26.60 11.73
C VAL A 603 58.54 27.88 10.98
N ALA A 604 57.54 28.49 10.34
CA ALA A 604 57.63 29.82 9.75
C ALA A 604 56.64 30.74 10.48
N SER A 605 57.13 31.52 11.46
CA SER A 605 56.28 32.22 12.43
C SER A 605 55.80 33.60 11.96
N SER A 606 56.43 34.19 10.96
CA SER A 606 56.22 35.58 10.54
C SER A 606 55.87 35.70 9.07
N ASN A 607 55.42 36.89 8.67
CA ASN A 607 54.97 37.15 7.30
C ASN A 607 56.12 37.01 6.30
N GLY A 608 55.86 36.33 5.18
CA GLY A 608 56.84 36.00 4.15
C GLY A 608 58.01 35.15 4.65
N ALA A 609 57.91 34.54 5.84
CA ALA A 609 58.97 33.71 6.39
C ALA A 609 58.98 32.33 5.70
N VAL A 610 60.17 31.80 5.43
CA VAL A 610 60.38 30.52 4.76
C VAL A 610 61.31 29.64 5.59
N ALA A 611 60.81 28.52 6.08
CA ALA A 611 61.57 27.52 6.82
C ALA A 611 61.59 26.20 6.03
N LEU A 612 62.74 25.80 5.51
CA LEU A 612 62.93 24.61 4.69
C LEU A 612 63.96 23.67 5.31
N GLY A 613 63.49 22.59 5.91
CA GLY A 613 64.29 21.56 6.58
C GLY A 613 63.62 21.03 7.84
N ALA A 614 63.93 19.80 8.24
CA ALA A 614 63.38 19.26 9.49
C ALA A 614 63.82 20.12 10.69
N ARG A 615 62.84 20.61 11.47
CA ARG A 615 63.01 21.52 12.61
C ARG A 615 63.67 22.87 12.27
N SER A 616 63.63 23.33 11.01
CA SER A 616 64.05 24.69 10.68
C SER A 616 63.07 25.72 11.23
N SER A 617 63.54 26.92 11.59
CA SER A 617 62.72 27.96 12.20
C SER A 617 62.99 29.33 11.58
N ALA A 618 62.04 29.88 10.85
CA ALA A 618 62.06 31.24 10.31
C ALA A 618 61.15 32.12 11.19
N LEU A 619 61.77 32.86 12.12
CA LEU A 619 61.09 33.63 13.18
C LEU A 619 61.04 35.13 12.88
N GLY A 620 61.85 35.62 11.95
CA GLY A 620 61.81 37.00 11.49
C GLY A 620 60.84 37.19 10.31
N GLU A 621 60.26 38.38 10.18
CA GLU A 621 59.54 38.78 8.97
C GLU A 621 60.48 38.75 7.76
N LEU A 622 60.00 38.24 6.61
CA LEU A 622 60.77 38.05 5.37
C LEU A 622 62.07 37.23 5.58
N SER A 623 62.12 36.36 6.60
CA SER A 623 63.31 35.55 6.89
C SER A 623 63.31 34.21 6.15
N LEU A 624 64.49 33.67 5.85
CA LEU A 624 64.67 32.37 5.21
C LEU A 624 65.61 31.49 6.05
N ALA A 625 65.11 30.37 6.56
CA ALA A 625 65.90 29.32 7.21
C ALA A 625 65.97 28.08 6.31
N LEU A 626 67.12 27.85 5.67
CA LEU A 626 67.33 26.74 4.73
C LEU A 626 68.32 25.72 5.30
N GLY A 627 67.80 24.59 5.78
CA GLY A 627 68.57 23.48 6.35
C GLY A 627 67.93 22.92 7.63
N SER A 628 68.22 21.67 7.98
CA SER A 628 67.71 21.10 9.25
C SER A 628 68.20 21.92 10.44
N ARG A 629 67.29 22.29 11.35
CA ARG A 629 67.58 23.12 12.53
C ARG A 629 68.19 24.50 12.22
N ALA A 630 68.13 24.99 10.98
CA ALA A 630 68.51 26.36 10.67
C ALA A 630 67.52 27.33 11.34
N VAL A 631 68.00 28.46 11.88
CA VAL A 631 67.19 29.44 12.60
C VAL A 631 67.46 30.85 12.07
N ALA A 632 66.47 31.47 11.43
CA ALA A 632 66.53 32.87 11.01
C ALA A 632 65.65 33.72 11.94
N GLN A 633 66.27 34.39 12.91
CA GLN A 633 65.59 35.10 14.01
C GLN A 633 65.27 36.56 13.68
N ALA A 634 66.06 37.18 12.81
CA ALA A 634 65.93 38.61 12.53
C ALA A 634 65.15 38.89 11.25
N GLN A 635 64.58 40.09 11.16
CA GLN A 635 63.88 40.57 9.96
C GLN A 635 64.80 40.56 8.73
N ASN A 636 64.27 40.12 7.59
CA ASN A 636 64.98 40.09 6.31
C ASN A 636 66.36 39.41 6.43
N SER A 637 66.42 38.31 7.19
CA SER A 637 67.65 37.55 7.42
C SER A 637 67.57 36.15 6.84
N VAL A 638 68.70 35.60 6.43
CA VAL A 638 68.80 34.30 5.77
C VAL A 638 69.80 33.43 6.53
N ALA A 639 69.39 32.26 7.00
CA ALA A 639 70.26 31.23 7.58
C ALA A 639 70.41 30.06 6.58
N ILE A 640 71.62 29.84 6.06
CA ILE A 640 71.89 28.81 5.04
C ILE A 640 72.79 27.70 5.61
N GLY A 641 72.25 26.49 5.65
CA GLY A 641 72.92 25.27 6.10
C GLY A 641 72.36 24.76 7.43
N SER A 642 72.59 23.47 7.71
CA SER A 642 72.13 22.83 8.95
C SER A 642 72.63 23.57 10.18
N SER A 643 71.75 23.81 11.15
CA SER A 643 72.06 24.49 12.43
C SER A 643 72.62 25.91 12.31
N SER A 644 72.48 26.58 11.15
CA SER A 644 72.93 27.97 10.99
C SER A 644 71.99 28.93 11.72
N VAL A 645 72.52 30.04 12.23
CA VAL A 645 71.74 31.04 12.98
C VAL A 645 71.95 32.42 12.36
N ALA A 646 70.86 33.06 11.93
CA ALA A 646 70.85 34.46 11.48
C ALA A 646 70.11 35.32 12.51
N ASN A 647 70.85 36.04 13.36
CA ASN A 647 70.32 36.84 14.47
C ASN A 647 70.43 38.35 14.27
N ARG A 648 70.85 38.80 13.07
CA ARG A 648 70.96 40.22 12.71
C ARG A 648 70.12 40.52 11.46
N ALA A 649 69.39 41.63 11.49
CA ALA A 649 68.53 42.00 10.38
C ALA A 649 69.35 42.31 9.12
N ASN A 650 68.78 42.05 7.94
CA ASN A 650 69.41 42.30 6.64
C ASN A 650 70.77 41.58 6.49
N THR A 651 70.84 40.30 6.89
CA THR A 651 72.07 39.49 6.77
C THR A 651 71.83 38.11 6.21
N VAL A 652 72.87 37.53 5.63
CA VAL A 652 72.96 36.08 5.35
C VAL A 652 73.99 35.49 6.31
N SER A 653 73.55 34.55 7.14
CA SER A 653 74.42 33.71 7.97
C SER A 653 74.64 32.35 7.32
N PHE A 654 75.90 31.96 7.19
CA PHE A 654 76.32 30.67 6.66
C PHE A 654 76.73 29.69 7.76
N GLY A 655 76.45 29.97 9.03
CA GLY A 655 76.91 29.17 10.17
C GLY A 655 76.31 29.64 11.49
N ASP A 656 77.00 29.32 12.58
CA ASP A 656 76.76 29.88 13.91
C ASP A 656 78.12 30.20 14.56
N THR A 657 78.12 30.85 15.71
CA THR A 657 79.34 31.20 16.46
C THR A 657 80.16 29.94 16.76
N GLY A 658 81.40 29.87 16.25
CA GLY A 658 82.28 28.71 16.38
C GLY A 658 81.95 27.55 15.42
N ALA A 659 80.99 27.75 14.52
CA ALA A 659 80.57 26.81 13.47
C ALA A 659 80.51 27.53 12.11
N GLU A 660 81.52 28.35 11.82
CA GLU A 660 81.63 29.10 10.57
C GLU A 660 81.87 28.16 9.38
N ARG A 661 81.41 28.58 8.20
CA ARG A 661 81.63 27.86 6.94
C ARG A 661 82.49 28.67 5.99
N GLN A 662 83.32 27.98 5.23
CA GLN A 662 84.03 28.58 4.11
C GLN A 662 83.08 28.79 2.93
N LEU A 663 83.12 29.99 2.36
CA LEU A 663 82.53 30.30 1.06
C LEU A 663 83.58 30.00 -0.02
N THR A 664 83.31 29.01 -0.85
CA THR A 664 84.23 28.57 -1.91
C THR A 664 83.64 28.89 -3.29
N ASN A 665 84.49 28.93 -4.31
CA ASN A 665 84.12 29.32 -5.68
C ASN A 665 83.59 30.76 -5.79
N VAL A 666 84.23 31.68 -5.07
CA VAL A 666 83.92 33.12 -5.12
C VAL A 666 84.85 33.80 -6.13
N ALA A 667 84.28 34.27 -7.23
CA ALA A 667 85.00 35.09 -8.21
C ALA A 667 85.47 36.42 -7.58
N ALA A 668 86.44 37.08 -8.21
CA ALA A 668 86.92 38.36 -7.73
C ALA A 668 85.81 39.41 -7.83
N GLY A 669 85.60 40.18 -6.75
CA GLY A 669 84.64 41.28 -6.74
C GLY A 669 85.10 42.46 -7.57
N GLU A 670 84.19 43.05 -8.34
CA GLU A 670 84.49 44.22 -9.20
C GLU A 670 83.82 45.49 -8.67
N GLN A 671 82.66 45.35 -8.02
CA GLN A 671 81.92 46.45 -7.43
C GLN A 671 82.22 46.58 -5.93
N ALA A 672 81.92 47.76 -5.38
CA ALA A 672 82.17 48.07 -3.97
C ALA A 672 81.41 47.17 -2.98
N THR A 673 80.32 46.53 -3.42
CA THR A 673 79.48 45.64 -2.60
C THR A 673 79.69 44.16 -2.88
N ASP A 674 80.69 43.80 -3.70
CA ASP A 674 81.01 42.41 -3.97
C ASP A 674 81.86 41.80 -2.84
N ALA A 675 81.77 40.48 -2.69
CA ALA A 675 82.65 39.76 -1.79
C ALA A 675 84.10 39.76 -2.32
N VAL A 676 85.05 40.04 -1.44
CA VAL A 676 86.49 39.95 -1.76
C VAL A 676 86.94 38.50 -1.57
N ASN A 677 87.52 37.90 -2.60
CA ASN A 677 88.11 36.57 -2.47
C ASN A 677 89.56 36.64 -1.95
N LEU A 678 90.14 35.47 -1.60
CA LEU A 678 91.49 35.41 -1.04
C LEU A 678 92.55 36.03 -1.98
N ALA A 679 92.45 35.79 -3.29
CA ALA A 679 93.39 36.31 -4.27
C ALA A 679 93.44 37.85 -4.31
N GLN A 680 92.30 38.53 -4.20
CA GLN A 680 92.25 40.00 -4.14
C GLN A 680 92.87 40.56 -2.85
N LEU A 681 92.65 39.89 -1.71
CA LEU A 681 93.25 40.30 -0.44
C LEU A 681 94.76 40.09 -0.45
N GLU A 682 95.24 39.01 -1.08
CA GLU A 682 96.68 38.74 -1.26
C GLU A 682 97.36 39.84 -2.09
N VAL A 683 96.68 40.39 -3.12
CA VAL A 683 97.17 41.56 -3.87
C VAL A 683 97.31 42.79 -2.99
N VAL A 684 96.32 43.07 -2.12
CA VAL A 684 96.39 44.20 -1.18
C VAL A 684 97.51 43.98 -0.16
N ALA A 685 97.65 42.77 0.38
CA ALA A 685 98.72 42.42 1.33
C ALA A 685 100.12 42.62 0.73
N ALA A 686 100.33 42.19 -0.52
CA ALA A 686 101.56 42.43 -1.25
C ALA A 686 101.82 43.95 -1.41
N SER A 687 100.81 44.74 -1.78
CA SER A 687 100.96 46.20 -1.94
C SER A 687 101.29 46.92 -0.63
N ALA A 688 100.75 46.46 0.51
CA ALA A 688 101.05 47.01 1.83
C ALA A 688 102.48 46.67 2.28
N GLN A 689 102.94 45.44 1.98
CA GLN A 689 104.30 45.01 2.23
C GLN A 689 105.32 45.84 1.41
N ASP A 690 105.01 46.10 0.14
CA ASP A 690 105.82 46.97 -0.73
C ASP A 690 105.87 48.39 -0.18
N ALA A 691 104.72 48.97 0.22
CA ALA A 691 104.68 50.30 0.83
C ALA A 691 105.50 50.39 2.13
N ALA A 692 105.43 49.38 3.00
CA ALA A 692 106.23 49.30 4.21
C ALA A 692 107.74 49.22 3.90
N SER A 693 108.13 48.43 2.89
CA SER A 693 109.52 48.31 2.45
C SER A 693 110.06 49.64 1.88
N ASN A 694 109.23 50.36 1.13
CA ASN A 694 109.55 51.67 0.58
C ASN A 694 109.71 52.72 1.68
N ALA A 695 108.80 52.73 2.67
CA ALA A 695 108.91 53.63 3.82
C ALA A 695 110.16 53.35 4.66
N ALA A 696 110.50 52.08 4.90
CA ALA A 696 111.74 51.70 5.60
C ALA A 696 112.99 52.17 4.85
N THR A 697 112.97 52.05 3.52
CA THR A 697 114.04 52.54 2.65
C THR A 697 114.17 54.07 2.75
N ALA A 698 113.07 54.81 2.69
CA ALA A 698 113.06 56.27 2.83
C ALA A 698 113.53 56.76 4.21
N LEU A 699 113.15 56.06 5.29
CA LEU A 699 113.62 56.35 6.64
C LEU A 699 115.13 56.11 6.79
N SER A 700 115.63 55.00 6.22
CA SER A 700 117.08 54.72 6.16
C SER A 700 117.83 55.84 5.42
N GLN A 701 117.34 56.25 4.25
CA GLN A 701 117.90 57.36 3.48
C GLN A 701 117.90 58.68 4.28
N SER A 702 116.81 59.01 4.98
CA SER A 702 116.76 60.18 5.87
C SER A 702 117.76 60.10 7.03
N GLY A 703 117.92 58.91 7.62
CA GLY A 703 118.95 58.66 8.63
C GLY A 703 120.37 58.90 8.09
N THR A 704 120.66 58.44 6.87
CA THR A 704 121.96 58.71 6.22
C THR A 704 122.17 60.20 5.92
N ALA A 705 121.14 60.92 5.47
CA ALA A 705 121.20 62.36 5.21
C ALA A 705 121.40 63.18 6.50
N LEU A 706 120.77 62.78 7.61
CA LEU A 706 120.99 63.38 8.93
C LEU A 706 122.41 63.13 9.43
N ALA A 707 122.94 61.92 9.25
CA ALA A 707 124.33 61.61 9.58
C ALA A 707 125.31 62.45 8.76
N GLN A 708 125.08 62.60 7.45
CA GLN A 708 125.86 63.50 6.58
C GLN A 708 125.78 64.96 7.06
N SER A 709 124.60 65.45 7.42
CA SER A 709 124.44 66.80 7.98
C SER A 709 125.18 66.98 9.31
N GLY A 710 125.20 65.96 10.17
CA GLY A 710 126.01 65.93 11.39
C GLY A 710 127.51 66.00 11.10
N THR A 711 128.00 65.24 10.10
CA THR A 711 129.41 65.32 9.67
C THR A 711 129.75 66.70 9.09
N ALA A 712 128.87 67.29 8.29
CA ALA A 712 129.06 68.64 7.75
C ALA A 712 129.11 69.69 8.86
N LEU A 713 128.23 69.60 9.87
CA LEU A 713 128.26 70.47 11.05
C LEU A 713 129.55 70.30 11.87
N SER A 714 130.02 69.07 12.07
CA SER A 714 131.31 68.81 12.75
C SER A 714 132.50 69.41 11.98
N THR A 715 132.45 69.36 10.65
CA THR A 715 133.46 69.94 9.77
C THR A 715 133.41 71.46 9.83
N ALA A 716 132.22 72.06 9.83
CA ALA A 716 132.03 73.49 10.02
C ALA A 716 132.53 73.97 11.40
N ASN A 717 132.27 73.21 12.47
CA ASN A 717 132.79 73.51 13.81
C ASN A 717 134.31 73.40 13.89
N GLN A 718 134.91 72.40 13.24
CA GLN A 718 136.37 72.31 13.12
C GLN A 718 136.96 73.48 12.33
N ALA A 719 136.32 73.90 11.24
CA ALA A 719 136.71 75.07 10.46
C ALA A 719 136.61 76.36 11.30
N LEU A 720 135.56 76.51 12.12
CA LEU A 720 135.41 77.63 13.05
C LEU A 720 136.49 77.60 14.15
N ALA A 721 136.80 76.44 14.71
CA ALA A 721 137.88 76.28 15.69
C ALA A 721 139.24 76.63 15.07
N ALA A 722 139.50 76.20 13.83
CA ALA A 722 140.70 76.57 13.08
C ALA A 722 140.76 78.08 12.79
N ALA A 723 139.63 78.71 12.45
CA ALA A 723 139.54 80.16 12.27
C ALA A 723 139.81 80.93 13.57
N ASN A 724 139.28 80.45 14.71
CA ASN A 724 139.56 81.02 16.03
C ASN A 724 141.03 80.85 16.44
N ALA A 725 141.64 79.69 16.13
CA ALA A 725 143.07 79.47 16.35
C ALA A 725 143.93 80.40 15.48
N ALA A 726 143.56 80.61 14.21
CA ALA A 726 144.20 81.57 13.33
C ALA A 726 144.07 83.02 13.86
N ALA A 727 142.90 83.40 14.38
CA ALA A 727 142.71 84.69 15.05
C ALA A 727 143.59 84.84 16.30
N GLY A 728 143.73 83.79 17.10
CA GLY A 728 144.68 83.74 18.22
C GLY A 728 146.14 83.87 17.79
N GLY A 729 146.52 83.24 16.68
CA GLY A 729 147.85 83.40 16.07
C GLY A 729 148.10 84.84 15.59
N ILE A 730 147.10 85.51 15.02
CA ILE A 730 147.18 86.94 14.65
C ILE A 730 147.36 87.82 15.90
N ALA A 731 146.64 87.54 16.98
CA ALA A 731 146.81 88.25 18.25
C ALA A 731 148.21 88.04 18.85
N GLY A 732 148.76 86.81 18.75
CA GLY A 732 150.14 86.51 19.13
C GLY A 732 151.16 87.28 18.29
N ALA A 733 150.99 87.30 16.96
CA ALA A 733 151.85 88.07 16.07
C ALA A 733 151.80 89.59 16.34
N GLN A 734 150.66 90.13 16.76
CA GLN A 734 150.56 91.52 17.20
C GLN A 734 151.31 91.78 18.52
N ALA A 735 151.29 90.83 19.46
CA ALA A 735 152.05 90.92 20.71
C ALA A 735 153.57 90.85 20.46
N ASP A 736 154.02 89.99 19.53
CA ASP A 736 155.42 89.90 19.11
C ASP A 736 155.88 91.16 18.35
N ALA A 737 155.02 91.75 17.52
CA ALA A 737 155.29 93.03 16.89
C ALA A 737 155.43 94.17 17.92
N ALA A 738 154.60 94.16 18.97
CA ALA A 738 154.69 95.13 20.07
C ALA A 738 155.99 94.99 20.89
N SER A 739 156.45 93.75 21.12
CA SER A 739 157.72 93.50 21.84
C SER A 739 158.95 93.87 21.00
N ALA A 740 158.92 93.65 19.68
CA ALA A 740 159.95 94.09 18.76
C ALA A 740 160.07 95.63 18.69
N LEU A 741 158.95 96.34 18.76
CA LEU A 741 158.92 97.81 18.80
C LEU A 741 159.53 98.37 20.10
N ALA A 742 159.26 97.71 21.23
CA ALA A 742 159.87 98.05 22.52
C ALA A 742 161.41 97.86 22.49
N ALA A 743 161.90 96.79 21.87
CA ALA A 743 163.34 96.54 21.72
C ALA A 743 164.04 97.58 20.82
N ALA A 744 163.38 98.04 19.75
CA ALA A 744 163.89 99.09 18.86
C ALA A 744 164.01 100.46 19.57
N SER A 745 163.07 100.79 20.47
CA SER A 745 163.11 102.04 21.24
C SER A 745 164.30 102.12 22.20
N ALA A 746 164.67 101.00 22.83
CA ALA A 746 165.81 100.89 23.74
C ALA A 746 167.17 101.00 23.03
N ALA A 747 167.26 100.59 21.77
CA ALA A 747 168.48 100.71 20.96
C ALA A 747 168.76 102.17 20.55
N SER A 748 167.72 102.96 20.26
CA SER A 748 167.86 104.38 19.86
C SER A 748 168.35 105.30 20.99
N ALA A 749 168.03 104.97 22.25
CA ALA A 749 168.44 105.74 23.42
C ALA A 749 169.94 105.62 23.72
N ARG A 750 170.58 104.49 23.33
CA ARG A 750 172.02 104.25 23.56
C ARG A 750 172.94 104.93 22.55
N SER A 751 172.44 105.27 21.35
CA SER A 751 173.24 105.89 20.29
C SER A 751 173.36 107.42 20.39
N LEU A 752 172.52 108.11 21.18
CA LEU A 752 172.44 109.58 21.15
C LEU A 752 173.33 110.31 22.18
N ALA A 753 173.82 109.65 23.23
CA ALA A 753 174.59 110.35 24.29
C ALA A 753 176.13 110.30 24.13
N ALA A 754 176.66 109.54 23.16
CA ALA A 754 178.10 109.37 22.98
C ALA A 754 178.77 110.41 22.04
N PHE A 755 178.07 111.46 21.59
CA PHE A 755 178.53 112.34 20.50
C PHE A 755 178.80 113.82 20.86
N ALA A 756 179.01 114.21 22.13
CA ALA A 756 179.31 115.61 22.45
C ALA A 756 180.27 115.83 23.65
N VAL A 757 181.54 115.45 23.49
CA VAL A 757 182.71 116.14 24.10
C VAL A 757 183.83 116.15 23.07
N SER A 758 183.88 117.20 22.25
CA SER A 758 185.07 117.82 21.65
C SER A 758 184.67 119.15 21.05
#